data_AF-A0A919F605-F1
#
_entry.id   AF-A0A919F605-F1
#
_cell.length_a   1.000
_cell.length_b   1.000
_cell.length_c   1.000
_cell.angle_alpha   90.00
_cell.angle_beta   90.00
_cell.angle_gamma   90.00
#
_symmetry.space_group_name_H-M   'P 1'
#
loop_
_entity.id
_entity.type
_entity.pdbx_description
1 polymer ?
#
loop_
_entity_poly.entity_id
_entity_poly.type
_entity_poly.pdbx_seq_one_letter_code
_entity_poly.pdbx_strand_id
1 'polypeptide(L)'
;MGWRLPWPRRPAPRPVQTDIEPDAWTRHVARLAAHGIESPGAALGSNHRRPATQADHAALYDVAPSFADLLPWVEYLPATQCMLLEDGQSVAAFFELQPVGTEGRETAWLWQARDALENALQDSFDELDENPWVVQLYAQDEADWDHYLRTLGAYLHPRAQGSAFSEFYLRFFGHHLRAIAKPGGLFEDTTVTRLPWRGQTRRVRMVVYRRTPDAASARRGQSPEQALATICDRLVGGLANAGVQVRRLGAADIHDWLLRWFNPNPGALGSTAEDRERFYALARYPEEREEGEIELASGDFAQRLFFAQPRSDVARGLWFFDGMPHRVIVMDRLRSPPATGHVTGETRKGGDAMNALFDQMPEDTVMCLTLVATPQDVLEAHLNHLARKAVGETLASEQARQDVQQARGLIGSAHKLYRGTLAFYLRGRDMAQLDARGLQLVNVMLNAGLQPVREEDEVAPLNTYLRWLPCLFDPAADKRQWYTQLMFAQHAANLAPVWGRSQGTGHPGITFFNRGGGTITFDPLNRLDRQMNAHLFLFGPTGSGKSATLNNILNQVTAIYRPRLFIVEAGNSFGLFGDFAARLGLSVHRVKLAPGAGVSLAPFADAWRLVDTPGQVQTLDADALDEDGDTHPADDGDDQRDVLGELEITARLMITGGEDKEEARMTRADRSLIRQCILDAAQRCVAQARTVLTRDVRDALRERARDANLPDARRARLLEMADAMDMLCQGADGEMFDRPGTPWPEADITIVDLATFAREGYNAQLSIAYISLINTVNNIAERDQFLGRPIINVTDEGHIITKNPLLAPYVVKITKMWRKLGAWYWLATQNIDDLPKAAEPMLNMIEWWICLSMPPDEVEKIARFRELSPAQKALMLSARKEAGKFSEGVILSKSMEVLFRAVPPSLYLALAQTEPEEKAERYQLMRQYGIGELDAAFKVAEKIDQARGIASPPLFLPK
;
A
#
# COMPACT_ATOMS: atom_id res chain seq x y z
N MET A 1 75.22 -63.55 -0.96
CA MET A 1 76.68 -63.74 -0.87
C MET A 1 77.34 -62.48 -1.38
N GLY A 2 78.21 -61.89 -0.56
CA GLY A 2 78.80 -60.60 -0.88
C GLY A 2 79.79 -60.66 -2.04
N TRP A 3 80.27 -59.49 -2.43
CA TRP A 3 81.62 -59.03 -2.08
C TRP A 3 81.87 -57.75 -2.90
N ARG A 4 82.09 -56.63 -2.21
CA ARG A 4 82.75 -55.45 -2.79
C ARG A 4 84.24 -55.63 -2.59
N LEU A 5 85.04 -55.48 -3.65
CA LEU A 5 86.42 -55.02 -3.50
C LEU A 5 86.79 -54.02 -4.61
N PRO A 6 87.78 -53.14 -4.32
CA PRO A 6 87.80 -51.75 -4.78
C PRO A 6 89.11 -51.43 -5.52
N TRP A 7 89.05 -50.77 -6.67
CA TRP A 7 90.28 -50.20 -7.28
C TRP A 7 89.98 -48.82 -7.88
N PRO A 8 90.75 -47.77 -7.51
CA PRO A 8 90.53 -46.41 -8.02
C PRO A 8 91.07 -46.29 -9.45
N ARG A 9 90.25 -45.79 -10.38
CA ARG A 9 90.67 -45.47 -11.75
C ARG A 9 91.45 -44.15 -11.79
N ARG A 10 92.61 -44.16 -12.45
CA ARG A 10 93.39 -42.97 -12.86
C ARG A 10 92.50 -41.98 -13.65
N PRO A 11 92.73 -40.65 -13.55
CA PRO A 11 91.98 -39.68 -14.32
C PRO A 11 92.37 -39.74 -15.81
N ALA A 12 91.37 -39.86 -16.68
CA ALA A 12 91.52 -39.77 -18.13
C ALA A 12 91.62 -38.30 -18.58
N PRO A 13 92.32 -37.99 -19.70
CA PRO A 13 92.53 -36.63 -20.15
C PRO A 13 91.22 -35.97 -20.62
N ARG A 14 91.12 -34.64 -20.44
CA ARG A 14 89.96 -33.83 -20.87
C ARG A 14 89.75 -33.95 -22.39
N PRO A 15 88.54 -34.30 -22.87
CA PRO A 15 88.24 -34.23 -24.29
C PRO A 15 87.96 -32.78 -24.71
N VAL A 16 88.41 -32.47 -25.91
CA VAL A 16 88.21 -31.22 -26.65
C VAL A 16 86.71 -30.96 -26.81
N GLN A 17 86.25 -29.75 -26.45
CA GLN A 17 84.90 -29.29 -26.74
C GLN A 17 84.73 -29.13 -28.26
N THR A 18 83.99 -30.04 -28.87
CA THR A 18 83.35 -29.80 -30.16
C THR A 18 82.11 -28.95 -29.92
N ASP A 19 82.02 -27.78 -30.55
CA ASP A 19 80.80 -26.97 -30.60
C ASP A 19 79.67 -27.81 -31.22
N ILE A 20 78.75 -28.27 -30.39
CA ILE A 20 77.54 -28.97 -30.83
C ILE A 20 76.61 -27.90 -31.38
N GLU A 21 76.28 -27.97 -32.68
CA GLU A 21 75.24 -27.11 -33.24
C GLU A 21 73.95 -27.26 -32.43
N PRO A 22 73.29 -26.15 -32.03
CA PRO A 22 72.06 -26.22 -31.27
C PRO A 22 70.99 -26.96 -32.10
N ASP A 23 70.34 -27.91 -31.47
CA ASP A 23 69.30 -28.71 -32.11
C ASP A 23 68.13 -27.83 -32.61
N ALA A 24 67.28 -28.40 -33.45
CA ALA A 24 66.17 -27.67 -34.05
C ALA A 24 65.24 -27.03 -32.99
N TRP A 25 65.10 -27.66 -31.82
CA TRP A 25 64.28 -27.15 -30.72
C TRP A 25 64.93 -25.95 -30.03
N THR A 26 66.23 -26.03 -29.75
CA THR A 26 67.01 -24.94 -29.14
C THR A 26 67.01 -23.70 -30.04
N ARG A 27 67.13 -23.89 -31.37
CA ARG A 27 66.99 -22.78 -32.34
C ARG A 27 65.57 -22.20 -32.37
N HIS A 28 64.54 -23.04 -32.25
CA HIS A 28 63.15 -22.60 -32.18
C HIS A 28 62.87 -21.77 -30.91
N VAL A 29 63.29 -22.26 -29.74
CA VAL A 29 63.15 -21.55 -28.46
C VAL A 29 63.95 -20.24 -28.44
N ALA A 30 65.17 -20.23 -28.98
CA ALA A 30 65.95 -19.00 -29.11
C ALA A 30 65.27 -17.98 -30.05
N ARG A 31 64.62 -18.45 -31.13
CA ARG A 31 63.83 -17.58 -32.03
C ARG A 31 62.59 -17.02 -31.33
N LEU A 32 61.90 -17.79 -30.49
CA LEU A 32 60.78 -17.32 -29.67
C LEU A 32 61.25 -16.26 -28.67
N ALA A 33 62.34 -16.53 -27.95
CA ALA A 33 62.93 -15.59 -27.00
C ALA A 33 63.36 -14.27 -27.67
N ALA A 34 63.93 -14.33 -28.89
CA ALA A 34 64.28 -13.15 -29.67
C ALA A 34 63.08 -12.27 -30.06
N HIS A 35 61.86 -12.81 -30.00
CA HIS A 35 60.61 -12.08 -30.24
C HIS A 35 59.82 -11.83 -28.94
N GLY A 36 60.46 -12.00 -27.76
CA GLY A 36 59.82 -11.76 -26.46
C GLY A 36 58.79 -12.82 -26.06
N ILE A 37 58.74 -13.96 -26.74
CA ILE A 37 57.83 -15.07 -26.46
C ILE A 37 58.55 -16.08 -25.56
N GLU A 38 57.97 -16.39 -24.40
CA GLU A 38 58.54 -17.38 -23.48
C GLU A 38 58.64 -18.78 -24.13
N SER A 39 59.60 -19.58 -23.67
CA SER A 39 59.76 -20.95 -24.16
C SER A 39 58.50 -21.78 -23.87
N PRO A 40 58.07 -22.66 -24.80
CA PRO A 40 56.93 -23.55 -24.56
C PRO A 40 57.12 -24.34 -23.27
N GLY A 41 56.18 -24.19 -22.32
CA GLY A 41 56.25 -24.81 -20.99
C GLY A 41 56.86 -23.95 -19.88
N ALA A 42 57.39 -22.75 -20.17
CA ALA A 42 57.88 -21.81 -19.15
C ALA A 42 56.77 -21.43 -18.14
N ALA A 43 55.56 -21.18 -18.64
CA ALA A 43 54.37 -20.88 -17.83
C ALA A 43 53.94 -22.03 -16.88
N LEU A 44 54.48 -23.25 -17.06
CA LEU A 44 54.07 -24.43 -16.27
C LEU A 44 54.85 -24.59 -14.95
N GLY A 45 55.90 -23.79 -14.70
CA GLY A 45 56.66 -23.74 -13.44
C GLY A 45 57.54 -24.97 -13.18
N SER A 46 58.76 -24.77 -12.67
CA SER A 46 59.78 -25.82 -12.47
C SER A 46 59.59 -26.70 -11.22
N ASN A 47 58.50 -26.54 -10.47
CA ASN A 47 58.25 -27.36 -9.28
C ASN A 47 57.53 -28.65 -9.66
N HIS A 48 58.17 -29.79 -9.34
CA HIS A 48 57.71 -31.17 -9.53
C HIS A 48 56.20 -31.36 -9.64
N ARG A 49 55.69 -31.56 -10.86
CA ARG A 49 54.34 -32.07 -11.07
C ARG A 49 54.36 -33.59 -11.08
N ARG A 50 53.49 -34.19 -10.26
CA ARG A 50 53.15 -35.61 -10.35
C ARG A 50 52.44 -35.84 -11.71
N PRO A 51 52.79 -36.88 -12.49
CA PRO A 51 52.02 -37.26 -13.67
C PRO A 51 50.57 -37.54 -13.30
N ALA A 52 49.62 -37.15 -14.16
CA ALA A 52 48.21 -37.46 -13.96
C ALA A 52 48.03 -38.97 -13.75
N THR A 53 47.39 -39.34 -12.66
CA THR A 53 47.12 -40.72 -12.29
C THR A 53 45.87 -41.23 -12.99
N GLN A 54 45.65 -42.55 -12.97
CA GLN A 54 44.38 -43.11 -13.42
C GLN A 54 43.18 -42.58 -12.61
N ALA A 55 43.40 -42.23 -11.33
CA ALA A 55 42.39 -41.58 -10.50
C ALA A 55 42.09 -40.15 -10.99
N ASP A 56 43.11 -39.37 -11.37
CA ASP A 56 42.90 -38.04 -11.95
C ASP A 56 42.16 -38.12 -13.29
N HIS A 57 42.46 -39.14 -14.11
CA HIS A 57 41.73 -39.39 -15.35
C HIS A 57 40.29 -39.85 -15.10
N ALA A 58 40.05 -40.72 -14.11
CA ALA A 58 38.69 -41.13 -13.73
C ALA A 58 37.86 -39.94 -13.20
N ALA A 59 38.48 -39.05 -12.43
CA ALA A 59 37.85 -37.83 -11.94
C ALA A 59 37.43 -36.86 -13.06
N LEU A 60 38.05 -36.92 -14.25
CA LEU A 60 37.60 -36.14 -15.42
C LEU A 60 36.24 -36.59 -15.97
N TYR A 61 35.84 -37.84 -15.71
CA TYR A 61 34.55 -38.41 -16.12
C TYR A 61 33.52 -38.44 -14.98
N ASP A 62 33.89 -37.94 -13.80
CA ASP A 62 32.96 -37.82 -12.68
C ASP A 62 32.08 -36.58 -12.85
N VAL A 63 30.87 -36.61 -12.29
CA VAL A 63 29.95 -35.47 -12.35
C VAL A 63 30.33 -34.51 -11.23
N ALA A 64 30.59 -33.25 -11.60
CA ALA A 64 30.89 -32.22 -10.61
C ALA A 64 29.69 -32.06 -9.65
N PRO A 65 29.90 -31.99 -8.31
CA PRO A 65 28.81 -31.78 -7.37
C PRO A 65 28.04 -30.50 -7.71
N SER A 66 26.72 -30.62 -7.89
CA SER A 66 25.85 -29.48 -8.17
C SER A 66 25.27 -28.92 -6.88
N PHE A 67 25.13 -27.59 -6.82
CA PHE A 67 24.35 -26.95 -5.77
C PHE A 67 22.87 -27.35 -5.82
N ALA A 68 22.33 -27.53 -7.04
CA ALA A 68 20.92 -27.91 -7.23
C ALA A 68 20.62 -29.29 -6.61
N ASP A 69 21.57 -30.23 -6.67
CA ASP A 69 21.42 -31.58 -6.10
C ASP A 69 21.38 -31.58 -4.56
N LEU A 70 21.71 -30.46 -3.91
CA LEU A 70 21.61 -30.28 -2.46
C LEU A 70 20.26 -29.70 -2.02
N LEU A 71 19.39 -29.35 -2.96
CA LEU A 71 18.10 -28.71 -2.69
C LEU A 71 16.99 -29.77 -2.67
N PRO A 72 15.97 -29.61 -1.81
CA PRO A 72 15.03 -30.68 -1.54
C PRO A 72 13.81 -30.65 -2.48
N TRP A 73 13.64 -29.67 -3.35
CA TRP A 73 12.37 -29.48 -4.08
C TRP A 73 12.34 -30.28 -5.38
N VAL A 74 11.47 -31.29 -5.45
CA VAL A 74 11.37 -32.19 -6.60
C VAL A 74 10.24 -31.78 -7.53
N GLU A 75 9.02 -31.71 -7.02
CA GLU A 75 7.82 -31.52 -7.82
C GLU A 75 6.72 -30.84 -6.98
N TYR A 76 5.97 -29.91 -7.58
CA TYR A 76 4.78 -29.36 -6.94
C TYR A 76 3.56 -30.21 -7.32
N LEU A 77 2.82 -30.69 -6.31
CA LEU A 77 1.63 -31.51 -6.46
C LEU A 77 0.36 -30.63 -6.43
N PRO A 78 -0.30 -30.34 -7.56
CA PRO A 78 -1.41 -29.37 -7.60
C PRO A 78 -2.66 -29.83 -6.85
N ALA A 79 -2.96 -31.13 -6.88
CA ALA A 79 -4.14 -31.72 -6.25
C ALA A 79 -4.13 -31.57 -4.72
N THR A 80 -2.95 -31.63 -4.10
CA THR A 80 -2.75 -31.52 -2.65
C THR A 80 -2.04 -30.23 -2.23
N GLN A 81 -1.73 -29.36 -3.20
CA GLN A 81 -1.12 -28.05 -3.04
C GLN A 81 0.15 -28.07 -2.17
N CYS A 82 1.00 -29.06 -2.37
CA CYS A 82 2.25 -29.25 -1.62
C CYS A 82 3.44 -29.49 -2.54
N MET A 83 4.65 -29.26 -2.02
CA MET A 83 5.91 -29.56 -2.69
C MET A 83 6.40 -30.93 -2.21
N LEU A 84 6.63 -31.87 -3.13
CA LEU A 84 7.29 -33.15 -2.90
C LEU A 84 8.80 -32.92 -2.70
N LEU A 85 9.37 -33.59 -1.70
CA LEU A 85 10.77 -33.46 -1.35
C LEU A 85 11.65 -34.59 -1.96
N GLU A 86 12.97 -34.46 -1.86
CA GLU A 86 13.99 -35.29 -2.51
C GLU A 86 13.98 -36.77 -2.09
N ASP A 87 13.38 -37.09 -0.94
CA ASP A 87 13.18 -38.46 -0.48
C ASP A 87 11.98 -39.15 -1.15
N GLY A 88 11.23 -38.44 -2.00
CA GLY A 88 10.07 -38.94 -2.73
C GLY A 88 8.86 -39.26 -1.84
N GLN A 89 8.86 -38.84 -0.57
CA GLN A 89 7.77 -39.12 0.38
C GLN A 89 7.38 -37.90 1.22
N SER A 90 8.36 -37.14 1.68
CA SER A 90 8.13 -35.94 2.49
C SER A 90 7.55 -34.83 1.64
N VAL A 91 6.72 -34.02 2.28
CA VAL A 91 5.99 -32.93 1.61
C VAL A 91 6.06 -31.65 2.43
N ALA A 92 6.01 -30.52 1.72
CA ALA A 92 6.04 -29.20 2.31
C ALA A 92 4.91 -28.29 1.80
N ALA A 93 4.44 -27.43 2.69
CA ALA A 93 3.45 -26.41 2.41
C ALA A 93 4.12 -25.02 2.42
N PHE A 94 3.79 -24.20 1.43
CA PHE A 94 4.28 -22.82 1.34
C PHE A 94 3.11 -21.86 1.43
N PHE A 95 3.29 -20.78 2.18
CA PHE A 95 2.29 -19.75 2.38
C PHE A 95 2.91 -18.36 2.30
N GLU A 96 2.09 -17.40 1.90
CA GLU A 96 2.33 -15.98 2.13
C GLU A 96 1.42 -15.48 3.25
N LEU A 97 2.00 -14.69 4.16
CA LEU A 97 1.31 -14.14 5.32
C LEU A 97 1.19 -12.62 5.18
N GLN A 98 -0.01 -12.09 5.43
CA GLN A 98 -0.18 -10.64 5.57
C GLN A 98 0.06 -10.23 7.03
N PRO A 99 1.02 -9.33 7.30
CA PRO A 99 1.32 -8.90 8.66
C PRO A 99 0.16 -8.16 9.32
N VAL A 100 0.08 -8.29 10.64
CA VAL A 100 -0.81 -7.54 11.53
C VAL A 100 -0.24 -6.14 11.74
N GLY A 101 -1.03 -5.10 11.43
CA GLY A 101 -0.64 -3.71 11.63
C GLY A 101 -0.49 -3.34 13.11
N THR A 102 0.72 -2.97 13.53
CA THR A 102 1.03 -2.55 14.92
C THR A 102 0.92 -1.04 15.15
N GLU A 103 0.76 -0.26 14.07
CA GLU A 103 0.74 1.21 14.10
C GLU A 103 -0.44 1.74 14.94
N GLY A 104 -0.13 2.54 15.98
CA GLY A 104 -1.13 3.17 16.87
C GLY A 104 -2.01 2.21 17.67
N ARG A 105 -1.68 0.92 17.72
CA ARG A 105 -2.38 -0.07 18.54
C ARG A 105 -1.99 0.03 20.00
N GLU A 106 -2.96 -0.22 20.88
CA GLU A 106 -2.73 -0.29 22.32
C GLU A 106 -1.94 -1.54 22.71
N THR A 107 -1.11 -1.42 23.73
CA THR A 107 -0.29 -2.53 24.25
C THR A 107 -1.14 -3.74 24.65
N ALA A 108 -2.33 -3.51 25.25
CA ALA A 108 -3.23 -4.58 25.65
C ALA A 108 -3.75 -5.39 24.45
N TRP A 109 -4.09 -4.71 23.35
CA TRP A 109 -4.52 -5.37 22.11
C TRP A 109 -3.36 -6.18 21.49
N LEU A 110 -2.14 -5.62 21.47
CA LEU A 110 -0.96 -6.33 20.98
C LEU A 110 -0.66 -7.59 21.80
N TRP A 111 -0.86 -7.55 23.12
CA TRP A 111 -0.71 -8.73 23.97
C TRP A 111 -1.78 -9.79 23.69
N GLN A 112 -3.03 -9.39 23.50
CA GLN A 112 -4.10 -10.32 23.13
C GLN A 112 -3.82 -11.00 21.78
N ALA A 113 -3.41 -10.24 20.77
CA ALA A 113 -3.02 -10.78 19.46
C ALA A 113 -1.80 -11.71 19.58
N ARG A 114 -0.81 -11.36 20.42
CA ARG A 114 0.36 -12.20 20.69
C ARG A 114 -0.07 -13.52 21.32
N ASP A 115 -0.94 -13.51 22.32
CA ASP A 115 -1.38 -14.72 23.01
C ASP A 115 -2.18 -15.62 22.07
N ALA A 116 -2.99 -15.05 21.18
CA ALA A 116 -3.65 -15.80 20.11
C ALA A 116 -2.64 -16.44 19.14
N LEU A 117 -1.60 -15.70 18.74
CA LEU A 117 -0.52 -16.22 17.88
C LEU A 117 0.31 -17.30 18.59
N GLU A 118 0.61 -17.12 19.87
CA GLU A 118 1.27 -18.12 20.71
C GLU A 118 0.47 -19.42 20.73
N ASN A 119 -0.83 -19.35 21.04
CA ASN A 119 -1.71 -20.52 21.04
C ASN A 119 -1.77 -21.17 19.65
N ALA A 120 -1.84 -20.38 18.58
CA ALA A 120 -1.79 -20.89 17.22
C ALA A 120 -0.50 -21.69 16.96
N LEU A 121 0.66 -21.21 17.39
CA LEU A 121 1.92 -21.94 17.22
C LEU A 121 2.01 -23.18 18.13
N GLN A 122 1.43 -23.16 19.33
CA GLN A 122 1.54 -24.26 20.29
C GLN A 122 0.56 -25.40 20.05
N ASP A 123 -0.66 -25.10 19.60
CA ASP A 123 -1.75 -26.07 19.48
C ASP A 123 -1.85 -26.67 18.07
N SER A 124 -1.17 -26.06 17.10
CA SER A 124 -1.29 -26.48 15.70
C SER A 124 -0.54 -27.77 15.36
N PHE A 125 0.57 -28.04 16.06
CA PHE A 125 1.48 -29.14 15.72
C PHE A 125 1.32 -30.32 16.66
N ASP A 126 1.21 -31.51 16.08
CA ASP A 126 1.32 -32.75 16.84
C ASP A 126 2.78 -32.92 17.30
N GLU A 127 2.98 -33.17 18.59
CA GLU A 127 4.32 -33.35 19.19
C GLU A 127 4.82 -34.78 18.93
N LEU A 128 5.95 -34.91 18.24
CA LEU A 128 6.51 -36.18 17.79
C LEU A 128 7.96 -36.32 18.24
N ASP A 129 8.32 -37.48 18.78
CA ASP A 129 9.68 -37.79 19.22
C ASP A 129 10.66 -37.89 18.05
N GLU A 130 10.20 -38.44 16.93
CA GLU A 130 10.99 -38.64 15.72
C GLU A 130 10.42 -37.81 14.57
N ASN A 131 11.33 -37.14 13.86
CA ASN A 131 11.04 -36.26 12.73
C ASN A 131 9.89 -35.28 13.04
N PRO A 132 10.10 -34.33 13.97
CA PRO A 132 9.09 -33.35 14.35
C PRO A 132 8.71 -32.44 13.18
N TRP A 133 7.56 -31.76 13.32
CA TRP A 133 7.15 -30.70 12.40
C TRP A 133 8.12 -29.51 12.48
N VAL A 134 8.47 -28.96 11.32
CA VAL A 134 9.30 -27.76 11.20
C VAL A 134 8.50 -26.65 10.55
N VAL A 135 8.59 -25.46 11.13
CA VAL A 135 8.01 -24.22 10.59
C VAL A 135 9.13 -23.23 10.37
N GLN A 136 9.21 -22.68 9.17
CA GLN A 136 10.16 -21.62 8.82
C GLN A 136 9.38 -20.37 8.40
N LEU A 137 9.66 -19.25 9.06
CA LEU A 137 9.07 -17.95 8.75
C LEU A 137 10.15 -17.05 8.15
N TYR A 138 9.91 -16.61 6.92
CA TYR A 138 10.80 -15.74 6.16
C TYR A 138 10.24 -14.33 6.07
N ALA A 139 11.11 -13.33 6.20
CA ALA A 139 10.79 -11.93 5.91
C ALA A 139 11.83 -11.30 5.00
N GLN A 140 11.35 -10.60 3.99
CA GLN A 140 12.16 -9.88 3.03
C GLN A 140 11.43 -8.63 2.56
N ASP A 141 12.14 -7.51 2.47
CA ASP A 141 11.62 -6.31 1.82
C ASP A 141 11.94 -6.40 0.32
N GLU A 142 10.89 -6.46 -0.51
CA GLU A 142 10.97 -6.60 -1.96
C GLU A 142 10.63 -5.28 -2.63
N ALA A 143 11.43 -4.88 -3.61
CA ALA A 143 11.25 -3.65 -4.38
C ALA A 143 10.60 -3.90 -5.75
N ASP A 144 10.07 -5.10 -5.96
CA ASP A 144 9.30 -5.47 -7.15
C ASP A 144 7.82 -5.08 -6.98
N TRP A 145 7.24 -4.54 -8.05
CA TRP A 145 5.86 -4.05 -8.09
C TRP A 145 5.04 -4.78 -9.14
N ASP A 146 5.58 -5.78 -9.83
CA ASP A 146 4.92 -6.47 -10.93
C ASP A 146 3.60 -7.12 -10.52
N HIS A 147 3.54 -7.74 -9.34
CA HIS A 147 2.29 -8.29 -8.81
C HIS A 147 1.24 -7.19 -8.59
N TYR A 148 1.62 -6.11 -7.91
CA TYR A 148 0.73 -4.98 -7.66
C TYR A 148 0.23 -4.33 -8.96
N LEU A 149 1.12 -4.13 -9.95
CA LEU A 149 0.77 -3.53 -11.24
C LEU A 149 -0.19 -4.41 -12.05
N ARG A 150 -0.04 -5.74 -11.99
CA ARG A 150 -1.02 -6.67 -12.58
C ARG A 150 -2.37 -6.55 -11.89
N THR A 151 -2.40 -6.52 -10.57
CA THR A 151 -3.63 -6.35 -9.79
C THR A 151 -4.31 -5.04 -10.13
N LEU A 152 -3.56 -3.92 -10.17
CA LEU A 152 -4.07 -2.60 -10.55
C LEU A 152 -4.63 -2.58 -11.98
N GLY A 153 -3.93 -3.20 -12.93
CA GLY A 153 -4.39 -3.31 -14.32
C GLY A 153 -5.68 -4.12 -14.45
N ALA A 154 -5.78 -5.26 -13.74
CA ALA A 154 -6.98 -6.09 -13.69
C ALA A 154 -8.15 -5.42 -12.94
N TYR A 155 -7.86 -4.50 -12.04
CA TYR A 155 -8.85 -3.77 -11.23
C TYR A 155 -9.54 -2.64 -11.98
N LEU A 156 -9.01 -2.20 -13.13
CA LEU A 156 -9.64 -1.16 -13.94
C LEU A 156 -11.08 -1.54 -14.31
N HIS A 157 -12.02 -0.63 -14.06
CA HIS A 157 -13.40 -0.84 -14.43
C HIS A 157 -13.52 -0.94 -15.97
N PRO A 158 -14.39 -1.81 -16.53
CA PRO A 158 -14.53 -2.00 -17.98
C PRO A 158 -14.73 -0.70 -18.78
N ARG A 159 -15.34 0.31 -18.17
CA ARG A 159 -15.55 1.65 -18.77
C ARG A 159 -14.29 2.51 -18.92
N ALA A 160 -13.27 2.25 -18.12
CA ALA A 160 -12.02 2.99 -18.08
C ALA A 160 -10.91 2.28 -18.87
N GLN A 161 -11.00 0.95 -19.01
CA GLN A 161 -10.08 0.14 -19.81
C GLN A 161 -9.93 0.67 -21.24
N GLY A 162 -8.69 0.76 -21.72
CA GLY A 162 -8.36 1.28 -23.05
C GLY A 162 -8.53 2.80 -23.23
N SER A 163 -8.88 3.54 -22.18
CA SER A 163 -8.88 5.00 -22.25
C SER A 163 -7.45 5.56 -22.17
N ALA A 164 -7.15 6.61 -22.92
CA ALA A 164 -5.83 7.25 -22.88
C ALA A 164 -5.46 7.74 -21.47
N PHE A 165 -6.44 8.12 -20.66
CA PHE A 165 -6.22 8.49 -19.25
C PHE A 165 -5.76 7.30 -18.41
N SER A 166 -6.44 6.15 -18.49
CA SER A 166 -6.09 4.95 -17.72
C SER A 166 -4.76 4.34 -18.18
N GLU A 167 -4.49 4.31 -19.49
CA GLU A 167 -3.21 3.84 -20.03
C GLU A 167 -2.04 4.73 -19.60
N PHE A 168 -2.23 6.06 -19.65
CA PHE A 168 -1.26 7.00 -19.12
C PHE A 168 -1.01 6.74 -17.63
N TYR A 169 -2.08 6.60 -16.84
CA TYR A 169 -2.00 6.38 -15.41
C TYR A 169 -1.22 5.10 -15.06
N LEU A 170 -1.54 3.95 -15.66
CA LEU A 170 -0.83 2.69 -15.42
C LEU A 170 0.66 2.81 -15.72
N ARG A 171 1.01 3.41 -16.86
CA ARG A 171 2.41 3.62 -17.28
C ARG A 171 3.14 4.56 -16.33
N PHE A 172 2.54 5.70 -16.04
CA PHE A 172 3.14 6.76 -15.24
C PHE A 172 3.27 6.36 -13.76
N PHE A 173 2.26 5.72 -13.20
CA PHE A 173 2.31 5.21 -11.83
C PHE A 173 3.28 4.03 -11.70
N GLY A 174 3.34 3.14 -12.69
CA GLY A 174 4.37 2.08 -12.74
C GLY A 174 5.79 2.63 -12.80
N HIS A 175 6.02 3.73 -13.54
CA HIS A 175 7.29 4.44 -13.49
C HIS A 175 7.57 5.03 -12.09
N HIS A 176 6.58 5.68 -11.48
CA HIS A 176 6.71 6.24 -10.12
C HIS A 176 7.10 5.15 -9.09
N LEU A 177 6.42 4.01 -9.08
CA LEU A 177 6.71 2.90 -8.17
C LEU A 177 8.16 2.39 -8.32
N ARG A 178 8.65 2.23 -9.56
CA ARG A 178 10.05 1.85 -9.82
C ARG A 178 11.03 2.95 -9.38
N ALA A 179 10.68 4.22 -9.57
CA ALA A 179 11.53 5.35 -9.21
C ALA A 179 11.71 5.49 -7.69
N ILE A 180 10.63 5.32 -6.91
CA ILE A 180 10.70 5.37 -5.45
C ILE A 180 11.37 4.13 -4.83
N ALA A 181 11.48 3.05 -5.60
CA ALA A 181 12.12 1.79 -5.22
C ALA A 181 13.65 1.77 -5.45
N LYS A 182 14.26 2.90 -5.81
CA LYS A 182 15.70 3.00 -6.05
C LYS A 182 16.54 2.65 -4.80
N PRO A 183 17.73 2.05 -4.96
CA PRO A 183 18.65 1.81 -3.85
C PRO A 183 19.01 3.10 -3.10
N GLY A 184 19.11 3.02 -1.77
CA GLY A 184 19.33 4.18 -0.89
C GLY A 184 18.09 5.02 -0.60
N GLY A 185 16.93 4.67 -1.18
CA GLY A 185 15.66 5.35 -0.94
C GLY A 185 15.45 6.64 -1.73
N LEU A 186 14.24 7.18 -1.66
CA LEU A 186 13.83 8.42 -2.31
C LEU A 186 14.31 9.65 -1.53
N PHE A 187 14.18 9.63 -0.21
CA PHE A 187 14.59 10.68 0.71
C PHE A 187 14.88 10.07 2.10
N GLU A 188 15.62 10.80 2.93
CA GLU A 188 15.76 10.48 4.35
C GLU A 188 14.60 11.09 5.14
N ASP A 189 13.86 10.29 5.90
CA ASP A 189 12.80 10.76 6.79
C ASP A 189 13.43 11.17 8.13
N THR A 190 13.50 12.48 8.38
CA THR A 190 14.19 13.02 9.56
C THR A 190 13.27 13.25 10.75
N THR A 191 11.96 13.14 10.52
CA THR A 191 10.93 13.55 11.48
C THR A 191 10.32 12.36 12.22
N VAL A 192 10.17 11.21 11.57
CA VAL A 192 9.50 10.03 12.13
C VAL A 192 10.44 8.85 12.27
N THR A 193 10.92 8.30 11.14
CA THR A 193 11.66 7.03 11.16
C THR A 193 13.15 7.22 11.38
N ARG A 194 13.71 8.40 11.01
CA ARG A 194 15.17 8.67 10.98
C ARG A 194 15.93 7.68 10.11
N LEU A 195 15.29 7.25 9.02
CA LEU A 195 15.82 6.27 8.07
C LEU A 195 15.55 6.72 6.63
N PRO A 196 16.33 6.22 5.66
CA PRO A 196 15.98 6.33 4.25
C PRO A 196 14.63 5.70 3.97
N TRP A 197 13.72 6.44 3.36
CA TRP A 197 12.43 5.92 2.92
C TRP A 197 12.53 5.45 1.47
N ARG A 198 12.13 4.21 1.22
CA ARG A 198 12.17 3.55 -0.09
C ARG A 198 10.83 2.87 -0.33
N GLY A 199 10.30 2.95 -1.55
CA GLY A 199 9.15 2.13 -1.94
C GLY A 199 9.54 0.65 -1.98
N GLN A 200 8.94 -0.16 -1.11
CA GLN A 200 9.20 -1.59 -1.01
C GLN A 200 8.08 -2.28 -0.23
N THR A 201 7.81 -3.54 -0.51
CA THR A 201 6.80 -4.34 0.19
C THR A 201 7.47 -5.38 1.07
N ARG A 202 7.13 -5.40 2.36
CA ARG A 202 7.54 -6.49 3.27
C ARG A 202 6.73 -7.73 2.95
N ARG A 203 7.40 -8.76 2.44
CA ARG A 203 6.81 -10.06 2.10
C ARG A 203 7.18 -11.06 3.18
N VAL A 204 6.16 -11.71 3.73
CA VAL A 204 6.31 -12.70 4.79
C VAL A 204 5.85 -14.03 4.27
N ARG A 205 6.71 -15.05 4.38
CA ARG A 205 6.42 -16.39 3.86
C ARG A 205 6.58 -17.41 4.96
N MET A 206 5.71 -18.42 4.98
CA MET A 206 5.76 -19.52 5.93
C MET A 206 5.90 -20.84 5.20
N VAL A 207 6.81 -21.68 5.67
CA VAL A 207 7.03 -23.01 5.13
C VAL A 207 6.83 -24.02 6.25
N VAL A 208 5.93 -24.97 6.04
CA VAL A 208 5.61 -26.03 7.02
C VAL A 208 5.91 -27.37 6.37
N TYR A 209 6.76 -28.17 7.01
CA TYR A 209 7.14 -29.48 6.48
C TYR A 209 7.50 -30.45 7.60
N ARG A 210 7.61 -31.71 7.22
CA ARG A 210 8.08 -32.79 8.08
C ARG A 210 8.80 -33.82 7.24
N ARG A 211 9.96 -34.28 7.74
CA ARG A 211 10.69 -35.41 7.15
C ARG A 211 10.01 -36.72 7.53
N THR A 212 9.76 -37.59 6.57
CA THR A 212 9.14 -38.90 6.79
C THR A 212 10.24 -39.94 7.06
N PRO A 213 10.11 -40.82 8.06
CA PRO A 213 11.06 -41.90 8.26
C PRO A 213 10.98 -42.94 7.11
N ASP A 214 12.12 -43.53 6.73
CA ASP A 214 12.28 -44.54 5.66
C ASP A 214 11.36 -45.77 5.80
N ALA A 215 10.84 -46.05 6.99
CA ALA A 215 9.94 -47.15 7.26
C ALA A 215 8.50 -46.65 7.34
N ALA A 216 7.67 -47.11 6.40
CA ALA A 216 6.23 -46.86 6.28
C ALA A 216 5.46 -47.09 7.60
N SER A 217 5.46 -46.09 8.46
CA SER A 217 4.56 -45.97 9.60
C SER A 217 3.64 -44.81 9.30
N ALA A 218 2.67 -45.05 8.41
CA ALA A 218 1.50 -44.21 8.33
C ALA A 218 0.81 -44.26 9.69
N ARG A 219 1.12 -43.32 10.59
CA ARG A 219 0.39 -43.15 11.84
C ARG A 219 -1.08 -43.02 11.46
N ARG A 220 -1.91 -44.00 11.84
CA ARG A 220 -3.35 -44.07 11.52
C ARG A 220 -3.72 -44.22 10.03
N GLY A 221 -2.80 -44.64 9.16
CA GLY A 221 -3.09 -44.88 7.74
C GLY A 221 -3.23 -43.60 6.87
N GLN A 222 -2.85 -42.43 7.39
CA GLN A 222 -2.84 -41.17 6.63
C GLN A 222 -1.57 -41.05 5.77
N SER A 223 -1.70 -40.51 4.56
CA SER A 223 -0.54 -40.16 3.73
C SER A 223 0.19 -38.91 4.29
N PRO A 224 1.48 -38.70 3.96
CA PRO A 224 2.21 -37.48 4.35
C PRO A 224 1.48 -36.20 3.92
N GLU A 225 0.87 -36.20 2.74
CA GLU A 225 0.04 -35.10 2.20
C GLU A 225 -1.18 -34.81 3.08
N GLN A 226 -1.92 -35.85 3.50
CA GLN A 226 -3.09 -35.71 4.37
C GLN A 226 -2.72 -35.21 5.77
N ALA A 227 -1.60 -35.70 6.31
CA ALA A 227 -1.08 -35.24 7.59
C ALA A 227 -0.67 -33.75 7.52
N LEU A 228 0.03 -33.35 6.46
CA LEU A 228 0.40 -31.95 6.22
C LEU A 228 -0.83 -31.06 6.09
N ALA A 229 -1.83 -31.46 5.30
CA ALA A 229 -3.07 -30.71 5.12
C ALA A 229 -3.79 -30.47 6.46
N THR A 230 -3.94 -31.52 7.27
CA THR A 230 -4.59 -31.43 8.60
C THR A 230 -3.91 -30.43 9.53
N ILE A 231 -2.57 -30.44 9.57
CA ILE A 231 -1.78 -29.52 10.40
C ILE A 231 -1.87 -28.09 9.84
N CYS A 232 -1.80 -27.94 8.53
CA CYS A 232 -1.94 -26.66 7.86
C CYS A 232 -3.31 -26.02 8.12
N ASP A 233 -4.40 -26.78 8.05
CA ASP A 233 -5.76 -26.27 8.30
C ASP A 233 -5.91 -25.79 9.74
N ARG A 234 -5.37 -26.55 10.71
CA ARG A 234 -5.34 -26.15 12.13
C ARG A 234 -4.55 -24.86 12.33
N LEU A 235 -3.38 -24.77 11.70
CA LEU A 235 -2.51 -23.59 11.77
C LEU A 235 -3.14 -22.36 11.12
N VAL A 236 -3.72 -22.50 9.93
CA VAL A 236 -4.40 -21.41 9.23
C VAL A 236 -5.58 -20.90 10.06
N GLY A 237 -6.38 -21.80 10.64
CA GLY A 237 -7.45 -21.42 11.56
C GLY A 237 -6.94 -20.68 12.81
N GLY A 238 -5.84 -21.14 13.40
CA GLY A 238 -5.19 -20.47 14.54
C GLY A 238 -4.65 -19.09 14.19
N LEU A 239 -3.97 -18.96 13.05
CA LEU A 239 -3.42 -17.70 12.56
C LEU A 239 -4.51 -16.67 12.23
N ALA A 240 -5.63 -17.12 11.64
CA ALA A 240 -6.78 -16.27 11.38
C ALA A 240 -7.38 -15.69 12.68
N ASN A 241 -7.44 -16.48 13.76
CA ASN A 241 -7.87 -15.98 15.08
C ASN A 241 -6.92 -14.93 15.67
N ALA A 242 -5.63 -14.98 15.32
CA ALA A 242 -4.64 -13.97 15.68
C ALA A 242 -4.66 -12.73 14.75
N GLY A 243 -5.55 -12.70 13.76
CA GLY A 243 -5.67 -11.61 12.78
C GLY A 243 -4.64 -11.68 11.63
N VAL A 244 -3.91 -12.79 11.48
CA VAL A 244 -2.96 -13.00 10.38
C VAL A 244 -3.69 -13.63 9.20
N GLN A 245 -3.71 -12.94 8.06
CA GLN A 245 -4.26 -13.51 6.82
C GLN A 245 -3.22 -14.39 6.15
N VAL A 246 -3.66 -15.54 5.63
CA VAL A 246 -2.80 -16.57 5.08
C VAL A 246 -3.27 -16.95 3.68
N ARG A 247 -2.33 -17.00 2.71
CA ARG A 247 -2.57 -17.48 1.36
C ARG A 247 -1.63 -18.65 1.04
N ARG A 248 -2.17 -19.80 0.62
CA ARG A 248 -1.37 -20.93 0.13
C ARG A 248 -0.70 -20.56 -1.19
N LEU A 249 0.59 -20.87 -1.35
CA LEU A 249 1.35 -20.58 -2.57
C LEU A 249 1.29 -21.74 -3.58
N GLY A 250 1.15 -21.37 -4.85
CA GLY A 250 1.26 -22.28 -6.00
C GLY A 250 2.70 -22.45 -6.49
N ALA A 251 2.92 -23.38 -7.43
CA ALA A 251 4.23 -23.60 -8.05
C ALA A 251 4.85 -22.31 -8.61
N ALA A 252 4.06 -21.49 -9.31
CA ALA A 252 4.52 -20.24 -9.91
C ALA A 252 4.96 -19.20 -8.86
N ASP A 253 4.23 -19.08 -7.75
CA ASP A 253 4.58 -18.17 -6.65
C ASP A 253 5.87 -18.60 -5.94
N ILE A 254 6.02 -19.91 -5.69
CA ILE A 254 7.22 -20.48 -5.06
C ILE A 254 8.43 -20.30 -5.98
N HIS A 255 8.25 -20.58 -7.27
CA HIS A 255 9.28 -20.41 -8.28
C HIS A 255 9.73 -18.96 -8.39
N ASP A 256 8.82 -17.99 -8.49
CA ASP A 256 9.16 -16.56 -8.58
C ASP A 256 9.99 -16.09 -7.36
N TRP A 257 9.62 -16.53 -6.15
CA TRP A 257 10.38 -16.23 -4.94
C TRP A 257 11.81 -16.78 -4.97
N LEU A 258 11.96 -18.08 -5.26
CA LEU A 258 13.26 -18.75 -5.23
C LEU A 258 14.14 -18.36 -6.44
N LEU A 259 13.54 -18.08 -7.59
CA LEU A 259 14.23 -17.61 -8.80
C LEU A 259 14.98 -16.30 -8.50
N ARG A 260 14.33 -15.34 -7.86
CA ARG A 260 14.92 -14.05 -7.47
C ARG A 260 15.97 -14.18 -6.35
N TRP A 261 15.88 -15.25 -5.54
CA TRP A 261 16.89 -15.56 -4.52
C TRP A 261 18.19 -16.03 -5.17
N PHE A 262 18.12 -16.99 -6.09
CA PHE A 262 19.28 -17.64 -6.71
C PHE A 262 19.80 -16.96 -7.97
N ASN A 263 19.04 -16.02 -8.55
CA ASN A 263 19.46 -15.20 -9.68
C ASN A 263 19.31 -13.72 -9.29
N PRO A 264 20.10 -13.22 -8.32
CA PRO A 264 19.95 -11.85 -7.80
C PRO A 264 20.37 -10.77 -8.80
N ASN A 265 21.17 -11.10 -9.81
CA ASN A 265 21.69 -10.16 -10.79
C ASN A 265 21.96 -10.85 -12.15
N PRO A 266 20.93 -11.37 -12.82
CA PRO A 266 21.08 -12.21 -14.00
C PRO A 266 21.70 -11.41 -15.15
N GLY A 267 22.82 -11.89 -15.68
CA GLY A 267 23.57 -11.20 -16.74
C GLY A 267 23.20 -11.60 -18.18
N ALA A 268 22.30 -12.56 -18.37
CA ALA A 268 22.03 -13.19 -19.67
C ALA A 268 21.44 -12.23 -20.72
N LEU A 269 20.66 -11.22 -20.31
CA LEU A 269 20.00 -10.27 -21.20
C LEU A 269 20.66 -8.89 -21.24
N GLY A 270 21.67 -8.66 -20.40
CA GLY A 270 22.29 -7.36 -20.18
C GLY A 270 22.53 -7.10 -18.70
N SER A 271 22.91 -5.86 -18.36
CA SER A 271 23.25 -5.46 -16.98
C SER A 271 22.33 -4.37 -16.42
N THR A 272 21.29 -3.97 -17.16
CA THR A 272 20.37 -2.91 -16.72
C THR A 272 19.26 -3.46 -15.82
N ALA A 273 18.57 -2.58 -15.09
CA ALA A 273 17.41 -3.00 -14.29
C ALA A 273 16.28 -3.57 -15.15
N GLU A 274 16.06 -3.01 -16.34
CA GLU A 274 15.06 -3.48 -17.31
C GLU A 274 15.40 -4.87 -17.85
N ASP A 275 16.68 -5.15 -18.11
CA ASP A 275 17.13 -6.48 -18.56
C ASP A 275 16.85 -7.56 -17.51
N ARG A 276 17.04 -7.23 -16.23
CA ARG A 276 16.76 -8.15 -15.11
C ARG A 276 15.28 -8.45 -14.96
N GLU A 277 14.41 -7.43 -15.02
CA GLU A 277 12.96 -7.67 -14.99
C GLU A 277 12.49 -8.46 -16.22
N ARG A 278 13.06 -8.18 -17.39
CA ARG A 278 12.80 -8.98 -18.60
C ARG A 278 13.25 -10.44 -18.43
N PHE A 279 14.37 -10.69 -17.75
CA PHE A 279 14.81 -12.04 -17.42
C PHE A 279 13.79 -12.75 -16.53
N TYR A 280 13.33 -12.14 -15.43
CA TYR A 280 12.33 -12.76 -14.55
C TYR A 280 10.99 -13.00 -15.26
N ALA A 281 10.59 -12.11 -16.19
CA ALA A 281 9.40 -12.30 -17.00
C ALA A 281 9.52 -13.50 -17.96
N LEU A 282 10.70 -13.74 -18.55
CA LEU A 282 10.95 -14.84 -19.47
C LEU A 282 11.20 -16.18 -18.77
N ALA A 283 11.83 -16.15 -17.59
CA ALA A 283 12.11 -17.31 -16.76
C ALA A 283 10.94 -17.70 -15.84
N ARG A 284 9.77 -17.08 -16.01
CA ARG A 284 8.59 -17.33 -15.18
C ARG A 284 8.13 -18.79 -15.33
N TYR A 285 7.57 -19.34 -14.25
CA TYR A 285 7.02 -20.69 -14.27
C TYR A 285 5.96 -20.80 -15.39
N PRO A 286 6.00 -21.83 -16.24
CA PRO A 286 5.11 -21.96 -17.38
C PRO A 286 3.64 -22.05 -16.94
N GLU A 287 2.74 -21.46 -17.73
CA GLU A 287 1.29 -21.63 -17.58
C GLU A 287 0.86 -22.91 -18.31
N GLU A 288 0.02 -23.72 -17.67
CA GLU A 288 -0.63 -24.88 -18.30
C GLU A 288 -1.49 -24.39 -19.47
N ARG A 289 -1.29 -24.96 -20.67
CA ARG A 289 -2.11 -24.61 -21.84
C ARG A 289 -3.37 -25.46 -21.91
N GLU A 290 -3.29 -26.70 -21.46
CA GLU A 290 -4.40 -27.64 -21.32
C GLU A 290 -4.41 -28.23 -19.91
N GLU A 291 -5.59 -28.43 -19.34
CA GLU A 291 -5.75 -28.98 -17.98
C GLU A 291 -5.19 -30.41 -17.92
N GLY A 292 -4.15 -30.63 -17.10
CA GLY A 292 -3.45 -31.91 -16.99
C GLY A 292 -2.37 -32.14 -18.05
N GLU A 293 -1.92 -31.09 -18.75
CA GLU A 293 -0.72 -31.15 -19.61
C GLU A 293 0.49 -31.61 -18.79
N ILE A 294 1.06 -32.77 -19.16
CA ILE A 294 2.27 -33.29 -18.53
C ILE A 294 3.46 -32.51 -19.10
N GLU A 295 4.08 -31.70 -18.26
CA GLU A 295 5.28 -30.96 -18.63
C GLU A 295 6.42 -31.92 -19.00
N LEU A 296 6.91 -31.86 -20.24
CA LEU A 296 8.03 -32.65 -20.76
C LEU A 296 9.41 -32.15 -20.26
N ALA A 297 9.50 -31.60 -19.05
CA ALA A 297 10.76 -31.10 -18.51
C ALA A 297 11.66 -32.28 -18.09
N SER A 298 12.91 -32.26 -18.55
CA SER A 298 13.91 -33.30 -18.25
C SER A 298 14.60 -33.15 -16.88
N GLY A 299 14.03 -32.38 -15.95
CA GLY A 299 14.65 -32.02 -14.66
C GLY A 299 13.63 -31.65 -13.59
N ASP A 300 14.06 -31.74 -12.32
CA ASP A 300 13.25 -31.45 -11.14
C ASP A 300 12.99 -29.95 -10.94
N PHE A 301 12.13 -29.60 -9.98
CA PHE A 301 11.75 -28.21 -9.67
C PHE A 301 12.97 -27.36 -9.29
N ALA A 302 13.91 -27.90 -8.52
CA ALA A 302 15.11 -27.18 -8.08
C ALA A 302 16.02 -26.79 -9.24
N GLN A 303 16.23 -27.67 -10.22
CA GLN A 303 17.07 -27.41 -11.39
C GLN A 303 16.57 -26.23 -12.23
N ARG A 304 15.24 -26.02 -12.29
CA ARG A 304 14.62 -24.92 -13.05
C ARG A 304 14.98 -23.52 -12.51
N LEU A 305 15.45 -23.44 -11.27
CA LEU A 305 15.81 -22.18 -10.63
C LEU A 305 17.18 -21.64 -11.08
N PHE A 306 18.02 -22.43 -11.72
CA PHE A 306 19.42 -22.07 -11.99
C PHE A 306 19.70 -21.82 -13.46
N PHE A 307 19.98 -20.57 -13.81
CA PHE A 307 20.39 -20.15 -15.17
C PHE A 307 21.89 -19.86 -15.28
N ALA A 308 22.57 -19.78 -14.13
CA ALA A 308 24.01 -19.68 -14.00
C ALA A 308 24.50 -20.69 -12.94
N GLN A 309 25.72 -21.20 -13.11
CA GLN A 309 26.30 -22.15 -12.15
C GLN A 309 26.68 -21.43 -10.85
N PRO A 310 26.14 -21.82 -9.68
CA PRO A 310 26.58 -21.31 -8.40
C PRO A 310 28.04 -21.69 -8.13
N ARG A 311 28.76 -20.83 -7.41
CA ARG A 311 30.15 -21.09 -7.01
C ARG A 311 30.28 -21.01 -5.49
N SER A 312 30.99 -21.95 -4.88
CA SER A 312 31.44 -21.84 -3.49
C SER A 312 32.89 -21.37 -3.40
N ASP A 313 33.20 -20.63 -2.33
CA ASP A 313 34.56 -20.33 -1.89
C ASP A 313 34.73 -20.89 -0.48
N VAL A 314 35.38 -22.05 -0.36
CA VAL A 314 35.57 -22.76 0.91
C VAL A 314 36.51 -22.00 1.84
N ALA A 315 37.53 -21.32 1.31
CA ALA A 315 38.50 -20.59 2.12
C ALA A 315 37.87 -19.37 2.80
N ARG A 316 36.88 -18.75 2.14
CA ARG A 316 36.15 -17.58 2.67
C ARG A 316 34.78 -17.94 3.24
N GLY A 317 34.28 -19.15 3.01
CA GLY A 317 32.98 -19.60 3.50
C GLY A 317 31.78 -18.98 2.78
N LEU A 318 31.89 -18.64 1.49
CA LEU A 318 30.88 -17.87 0.76
C LEU A 318 30.30 -18.60 -0.44
N TRP A 319 29.00 -18.39 -0.66
CA TRP A 319 28.33 -18.77 -1.91
C TRP A 319 28.27 -17.57 -2.87
N PHE A 320 28.34 -17.85 -4.16
CA PHE A 320 28.22 -16.86 -5.23
C PHE A 320 27.08 -17.25 -6.16
N PHE A 321 26.11 -16.36 -6.28
CA PHE A 321 24.98 -16.43 -7.21
C PHE A 321 25.05 -15.18 -8.11
N ASP A 322 25.06 -15.36 -9.44
CA ASP A 322 25.32 -14.29 -10.41
C ASP A 322 26.59 -13.45 -10.12
N GLY A 323 27.62 -14.10 -9.57
CA GLY A 323 28.87 -13.43 -9.17
C GLY A 323 28.76 -12.58 -7.90
N MET A 324 27.59 -12.50 -7.26
CA MET A 324 27.40 -11.78 -5.99
C MET A 324 27.72 -12.69 -4.79
N PRO A 325 28.62 -12.30 -3.87
CA PRO A 325 28.88 -13.07 -2.66
C PRO A 325 27.72 -13.02 -1.65
N HIS A 326 27.41 -14.17 -1.07
CA HIS A 326 26.35 -14.38 -0.09
C HIS A 326 26.90 -14.98 1.21
N ARG A 327 26.34 -14.54 2.34
CA ARG A 327 26.66 -15.00 3.70
C ARG A 327 25.37 -15.17 4.50
N VAL A 328 25.40 -16.01 5.52
CA VAL A 328 24.36 -16.11 6.53
C VAL A 328 24.95 -15.77 7.91
N ILE A 329 24.21 -15.02 8.72
CA ILE A 329 24.54 -14.70 10.11
C ILE A 329 23.44 -15.27 10.99
N VAL A 330 23.82 -16.13 11.94
CA VAL A 330 22.90 -16.79 12.87
C VAL A 330 22.93 -16.10 14.23
N MET A 331 21.79 -16.05 14.91
CA MET A 331 21.71 -15.59 16.29
C MET A 331 22.26 -16.65 17.25
N ASP A 332 23.26 -16.27 18.06
CA ASP A 332 23.80 -17.06 19.16
C ASP A 332 22.89 -17.04 20.40
N ARG A 333 22.29 -15.91 20.78
CA ARG A 333 21.35 -15.87 21.91
C ARG A 333 20.57 -14.57 22.00
N LEU A 334 19.48 -14.61 22.76
CA LEU A 334 18.74 -13.44 23.20
C LEU A 334 19.32 -12.93 24.52
N ARG A 335 19.70 -11.64 24.57
CA ARG A 335 20.19 -11.00 25.81
C ARG A 335 19.07 -10.60 26.75
N SER A 336 17.88 -10.41 26.22
CA SER A 336 16.66 -10.06 26.94
C SER A 336 15.46 -10.73 26.28
N PRO A 337 14.36 -11.00 27.02
CA PRO A 337 13.12 -11.47 26.42
C PRO A 337 12.64 -10.53 25.30
N PRO A 338 12.27 -11.06 24.12
CA PRO A 338 11.82 -10.24 22.99
C PRO A 338 10.42 -9.67 23.26
N ALA A 339 10.20 -8.41 22.87
CA ALA A 339 8.88 -7.78 22.96
C ALA A 339 7.99 -8.17 21.76
N THR A 340 6.67 -7.95 21.85
CA THR A 340 5.76 -8.18 20.72
C THR A 340 6.18 -7.34 19.51
N GLY A 341 6.40 -8.00 18.36
CA GLY A 341 6.91 -7.33 17.15
C GLY A 341 8.36 -6.89 17.24
N HIS A 342 9.20 -7.59 18.00
CA HIS A 342 10.57 -7.18 18.32
C HIS A 342 11.42 -6.80 17.08
N VAL A 343 11.25 -7.53 15.98
CA VAL A 343 12.03 -7.34 14.75
C VAL A 343 11.26 -6.51 13.71
N THR A 344 10.04 -6.91 13.38
CA THR A 344 9.31 -6.36 12.22
C THR A 344 8.20 -5.39 12.57
N GLY A 345 7.79 -5.32 13.85
CA GLY A 345 6.74 -4.41 14.32
C GLY A 345 7.24 -2.98 14.48
N GLU A 346 6.39 -2.02 14.12
CA GLU A 346 6.65 -0.61 14.37
C GLU A 346 6.32 -0.28 15.84
N THR A 347 7.36 -0.03 16.63
CA THR A 347 7.26 0.21 18.09
C THR A 347 8.15 1.38 18.52
N ARG A 348 7.79 2.06 19.61
CA ARG A 348 8.64 3.11 20.21
C ARG A 348 9.77 2.47 21.00
N LYS A 349 10.96 2.36 20.42
CA LYS A 349 12.14 1.73 21.05
C LYS A 349 12.95 2.71 21.90
N GLY A 350 12.31 3.30 22.91
CA GLY A 350 12.98 4.14 23.92
C GLY A 350 13.54 5.50 23.45
N GLY A 351 13.38 5.85 22.17
CA GLY A 351 13.68 7.16 21.61
C GLY A 351 12.49 7.76 20.85
N ASP A 352 12.66 8.96 20.29
CA ASP A 352 11.60 9.68 19.57
C ASP A 352 11.25 9.05 18.21
N ALA A 353 12.13 8.23 17.63
CA ALA A 353 11.92 7.64 16.30
C ALA A 353 10.96 6.44 16.35
N MET A 354 10.06 6.37 15.36
CA MET A 354 9.14 5.24 15.14
C MET A 354 9.57 4.47 13.88
N ASN A 355 10.14 3.29 14.06
CA ASN A 355 10.54 2.40 12.96
C ASN A 355 10.48 0.92 13.40
N ALA A 356 10.52 0.00 12.44
CA ALA A 356 10.78 -1.40 12.72
C ALA A 356 12.30 -1.65 12.74
N LEU A 357 12.76 -2.62 13.54
CA LEU A 357 14.19 -2.98 13.54
C LEU A 357 14.65 -3.41 12.15
N PHE A 358 13.78 -4.15 11.47
CA PHE A 358 14.04 -4.69 10.14
C PHE A 358 14.32 -3.58 9.12
N ASP A 359 13.73 -2.39 9.28
CA ASP A 359 13.97 -1.23 8.40
C ASP A 359 15.42 -0.69 8.53
N GLN A 360 16.11 -1.00 9.64
CA GLN A 360 17.50 -0.59 9.89
C GLN A 360 18.53 -1.58 9.34
N MET A 361 18.07 -2.79 9.00
CA MET A 361 18.93 -3.85 8.47
C MET A 361 19.40 -3.48 7.05
N PRO A 362 20.52 -4.05 6.58
CA PRO A 362 20.95 -3.85 5.20
C PRO A 362 19.86 -4.19 4.18
N GLU A 363 19.84 -3.46 3.06
CA GLU A 363 18.97 -3.80 1.93
C GLU A 363 19.18 -5.26 1.49
N ASP A 364 18.10 -5.89 1.00
CA ASP A 364 18.05 -7.28 0.58
C ASP A 364 18.26 -8.34 1.69
N THR A 365 18.28 -7.95 2.96
CA THR A 365 18.36 -8.91 4.07
C THR A 365 17.14 -9.84 4.05
N VAL A 366 17.37 -11.15 4.16
CA VAL A 366 16.30 -12.13 4.39
C VAL A 366 16.42 -12.71 5.78
N MET A 367 15.41 -12.51 6.61
CA MET A 367 15.31 -13.15 7.92
C MET A 367 14.64 -14.52 7.79
N CYS A 368 15.10 -15.51 8.56
CA CYS A 368 14.51 -16.83 8.71
C CYS A 368 14.41 -17.19 10.20
N LEU A 369 13.19 -17.35 10.71
CA LEU A 369 12.91 -17.93 12.02
C LEU A 369 12.49 -19.39 11.80
N THR A 370 13.30 -20.34 12.27
CA THR A 370 12.98 -21.77 12.22
C THR A 370 12.51 -22.24 13.59
N LEU A 371 11.39 -22.95 13.65
CA LEU A 371 10.80 -23.55 14.84
C LEU A 371 10.60 -25.05 14.62
N VAL A 372 10.92 -25.84 15.64
CA VAL A 372 10.80 -27.29 15.65
C VAL A 372 9.88 -27.69 16.79
N ALA A 373 8.69 -28.20 16.43
CA ALA A 373 7.67 -28.61 17.38
C ALA A 373 8.16 -29.84 18.17
N THR A 374 8.72 -29.59 19.35
CA THR A 374 9.39 -30.61 20.17
C THR A 374 8.45 -31.08 21.28
N PRO A 375 8.41 -32.39 21.59
CA PRO A 375 7.64 -32.90 22.72
C PRO A 375 8.02 -32.28 24.06
N GLN A 376 7.01 -31.86 24.85
CA GLN A 376 7.24 -31.16 26.12
C GLN A 376 7.84 -32.06 27.20
N ASP A 377 7.49 -33.34 27.23
CA ASP A 377 8.00 -34.34 28.17
C ASP A 377 9.51 -34.61 27.97
N VAL A 378 9.96 -34.70 26.71
CA VAL A 378 11.38 -34.81 26.34
C VAL A 378 12.15 -33.58 26.81
N LEU A 379 11.59 -32.39 26.63
CA LEU A 379 12.21 -31.15 27.10
C LEU A 379 12.23 -31.05 28.63
N GLU A 380 11.17 -31.44 29.32
CA GLU A 380 11.15 -31.48 30.79
C GLU A 380 12.19 -32.47 31.32
N ALA A 381 12.31 -33.66 30.71
CA ALA A 381 13.34 -34.64 31.06
C ALA A 381 14.75 -34.08 30.86
N HIS A 382 14.98 -33.34 29.77
CA HIS A 382 16.26 -32.68 29.51
C HIS A 382 16.55 -31.57 30.55
N LEU A 383 15.57 -30.73 30.88
CA LEU A 383 15.71 -29.71 31.92
C LEU A 383 16.00 -30.33 33.30
N ASN A 384 15.35 -31.44 33.64
CA ASN A 384 15.62 -32.20 34.86
C ASN A 384 17.04 -32.76 34.89
N HIS A 385 17.55 -33.23 33.75
CA HIS A 385 18.94 -33.66 33.62
C HIS A 385 19.93 -32.51 33.78
N LEU A 386 19.64 -31.34 33.21
CA LEU A 386 20.46 -30.13 33.38
C LEU A 386 20.51 -29.69 34.85
N ALA A 387 19.37 -29.65 35.55
CA ALA A 387 19.33 -29.33 36.97
C ALA A 387 20.13 -30.32 37.84
N ARG A 388 20.11 -31.62 37.50
CA ARG A 388 20.92 -32.65 38.18
C ARG A 388 22.42 -32.50 37.90
N LYS A 389 22.80 -32.02 36.72
CA LYS A 389 24.21 -31.80 36.32
C LYS A 389 24.81 -30.51 36.87
N ALA A 390 23.98 -29.52 37.22
CA ALA A 390 24.41 -28.28 37.88
C ALA A 390 24.81 -28.54 39.35
N VAL A 391 25.82 -29.39 39.56
CA VAL A 391 26.33 -29.80 40.87
C VAL A 391 27.44 -28.83 41.29
N GLY A 392 27.10 -27.90 42.19
CA GLY A 392 28.05 -26.97 42.80
C GLY A 392 27.39 -25.73 43.40
N GLU A 393 28.09 -25.09 44.35
CA GLU A 393 27.71 -23.80 44.97
C GLU A 393 28.25 -22.58 44.18
N THR A 394 28.69 -22.80 42.94
CA THR A 394 29.05 -21.69 42.05
C THR A 394 27.80 -20.93 41.64
N LEU A 395 27.87 -19.61 41.57
CA LEU A 395 26.77 -18.73 41.12
C LEU A 395 26.11 -19.22 39.81
N ALA A 396 26.90 -19.69 38.84
CA ALA A 396 26.38 -20.22 37.57
C ALA A 396 25.51 -21.48 37.74
N SER A 397 25.86 -22.37 38.67
CA SER A 397 25.09 -23.58 38.98
C SER A 397 23.84 -23.28 39.80
N GLU A 398 23.85 -22.22 40.62
CA GLU A 398 22.64 -21.73 41.30
C GLU A 398 21.68 -21.09 40.30
N GLN A 399 22.18 -20.21 39.42
CA GLN A 399 21.39 -19.56 38.39
C GLN A 399 20.75 -20.59 37.44
N ALA A 400 21.52 -21.56 36.96
CA ALA A 400 20.99 -22.62 36.09
C ALA A 400 19.86 -23.42 36.77
N ARG A 401 19.94 -23.67 38.08
CA ARG A 401 18.87 -24.34 38.84
C ARG A 401 17.63 -23.45 38.98
N GLN A 402 17.80 -22.16 39.23
CA GLN A 402 16.71 -21.19 39.28
C GLN A 402 16.02 -21.06 37.92
N ASP A 403 16.79 -20.94 36.84
CA ASP A 403 16.27 -20.84 35.47
C ASP A 403 15.48 -22.10 35.08
N VAL A 404 15.97 -23.29 35.44
CA VAL A 404 15.24 -24.55 35.23
C VAL A 404 13.93 -24.57 36.03
N GLN A 405 13.94 -24.12 37.29
CA GLN A 405 12.72 -24.05 38.10
C GLN A 405 11.69 -23.08 37.50
N GLN A 406 12.13 -21.91 37.04
CA GLN A 406 11.28 -20.94 36.37
C GLN A 406 10.71 -21.51 35.07
N ALA A 407 11.54 -22.13 34.24
CA ALA A 407 11.10 -22.75 32.99
C ALA A 407 10.06 -23.85 33.23
N ARG A 408 10.25 -24.68 34.26
CA ARG A 408 9.26 -25.70 34.66
C ARG A 408 7.95 -25.09 35.14
N GLY A 409 8.01 -23.98 35.88
CA GLY A 409 6.82 -23.22 36.29
C GLY A 409 5.99 -22.77 35.09
N LEU A 410 6.66 -22.22 34.06
CA LEU A 410 6.01 -21.75 32.84
C LEU A 410 5.43 -22.90 31.99
N ILE A 411 6.17 -24.00 31.84
CA ILE A 411 5.67 -25.22 31.15
C ILE A 411 4.43 -25.77 31.88
N GLY A 412 4.45 -25.79 33.22
CA GLY A 412 3.31 -26.19 34.04
C GLY A 412 2.09 -25.26 33.92
N SER A 413 2.28 -24.01 33.46
CA SER A 413 1.22 -23.06 33.13
C SER A 413 0.78 -23.11 31.66
N ALA A 414 1.06 -24.21 30.96
CA ALA A 414 0.70 -24.47 29.56
C ALA A 414 1.41 -23.60 28.51
N HIS A 415 2.56 -23.00 28.83
CA HIS A 415 3.42 -22.36 27.84
C HIS A 415 4.45 -23.37 27.29
N LYS A 416 4.28 -23.79 26.03
CA LYS A 416 5.19 -24.76 25.41
C LYS A 416 6.56 -24.17 25.11
N LEU A 417 7.58 -25.00 25.33
CA LEU A 417 8.96 -24.76 24.97
C LEU A 417 9.27 -25.51 23.66
N TYR A 418 9.87 -24.85 22.69
CA TYR A 418 10.30 -25.45 21.43
C TYR A 418 11.79 -25.25 21.18
N ARG A 419 12.29 -25.90 20.15
CA ARG A 419 13.61 -25.63 19.60
C ARG A 419 13.47 -24.67 18.43
N GLY A 420 14.34 -23.68 18.34
CA GLY A 420 14.31 -22.75 17.22
C GLY A 420 15.61 -21.97 17.03
N THR A 421 15.69 -21.24 15.94
CA THR A 421 16.82 -20.39 15.61
C THR A 421 16.37 -19.18 14.78
N LEU A 422 17.18 -18.13 14.77
CA LEU A 422 16.99 -16.97 13.94
C LEU A 422 18.25 -16.76 13.09
N ALA A 423 18.08 -16.70 11.77
CA ALA A 423 19.15 -16.52 10.81
C ALA A 423 18.84 -15.37 9.84
N PHE A 424 19.89 -14.73 9.34
CA PHE A 424 19.81 -13.60 8.40
C PHE A 424 20.73 -13.85 7.21
N TYR A 425 20.16 -13.85 6.02
CA TYR A 425 20.90 -13.93 4.76
C TYR A 425 21.25 -12.54 4.27
N LEU A 426 22.51 -12.40 3.86
CA LEU A 426 23.06 -11.18 3.30
C LEU A 426 23.68 -11.47 1.93
N ARG A 427 23.61 -10.47 1.06
CA ARG A 427 24.34 -10.44 -0.21
C ARG A 427 25.00 -9.10 -0.43
N GLY A 428 26.10 -9.09 -1.18
CA GLY A 428 26.77 -7.88 -1.62
C GLY A 428 27.11 -7.96 -3.11
N ARG A 429 27.28 -6.82 -3.77
CA ARG A 429 27.80 -6.74 -5.15
C ARG A 429 29.24 -7.23 -5.26
N ASP A 430 29.98 -7.05 -4.17
CA ASP A 430 31.37 -7.40 -3.99
C ASP A 430 31.60 -7.74 -2.50
N MET A 431 32.80 -8.24 -2.20
CA MET A 431 33.17 -8.65 -0.85
C MET A 431 33.14 -7.47 0.14
N ALA A 432 33.62 -6.30 -0.27
CA ALA A 432 33.70 -5.13 0.61
C ALA A 432 32.31 -4.65 1.03
N GLN A 433 31.34 -4.67 0.10
CA GLN A 433 29.95 -4.37 0.41
C GLN A 433 29.35 -5.45 1.31
N LEU A 434 29.63 -6.74 1.08
CA LEU A 434 29.14 -7.82 1.94
C LEU A 434 29.62 -7.65 3.38
N ASP A 435 30.90 -7.35 3.58
CA ASP A 435 31.48 -7.14 4.91
C ASP A 435 30.90 -5.88 5.58
N ALA A 436 30.71 -4.79 4.85
CA ALA A 436 30.06 -3.59 5.36
C ALA A 436 28.60 -3.85 5.79
N ARG A 437 27.84 -4.61 4.99
CA ARG A 437 26.47 -5.03 5.32
C ARG A 437 26.46 -5.97 6.54
N GLY A 438 27.42 -6.89 6.64
CA GLY A 438 27.60 -7.77 7.81
C GLY A 438 27.79 -6.99 9.10
N LEU A 439 28.70 -6.00 9.10
CA LEU A 439 28.94 -5.13 10.25
C LEU A 439 27.70 -4.30 10.61
N GLN A 440 26.98 -3.75 9.62
CA GLN A 440 25.73 -3.04 9.86
C GLN A 440 24.69 -3.95 10.54
N LEU A 441 24.48 -5.17 10.02
CA LEU A 441 23.52 -6.12 10.59
C LEU A 441 23.89 -6.47 12.03
N VAL A 442 25.16 -6.80 12.30
CA VAL A 442 25.65 -7.13 13.65
C VAL A 442 25.37 -5.99 14.64
N ASN A 443 25.62 -4.75 14.24
CA ASN A 443 25.35 -3.58 15.09
C ASN A 443 23.85 -3.42 15.38
N VAL A 444 22.99 -3.58 14.38
CA VAL A 444 21.53 -3.52 14.54
C VAL A 444 21.04 -4.63 15.47
N MET A 445 21.53 -5.86 15.30
CA MET A 445 21.20 -7.01 16.13
C MET A 445 21.58 -6.76 17.60
N LEU A 446 22.82 -6.35 17.86
CA LEU A 446 23.33 -6.10 19.21
C LEU A 446 22.54 -5.01 19.94
N ASN A 447 22.20 -3.93 19.25
CA ASN A 447 21.37 -2.84 19.79
C ASN A 447 19.94 -3.29 20.14
N ALA A 448 19.45 -4.36 19.50
CA ALA A 448 18.16 -4.97 19.77
C ALA A 448 18.22 -6.14 20.75
N GLY A 449 19.36 -6.41 21.39
CA GLY A 449 19.52 -7.54 22.31
C GLY A 449 19.58 -8.91 21.62
N LEU A 450 19.75 -8.94 20.29
CA LEU A 450 20.02 -10.14 19.52
C LEU A 450 21.54 -10.31 19.42
N GLN A 451 22.11 -11.33 20.04
CA GLN A 451 23.54 -11.59 19.95
C GLN A 451 23.82 -12.48 18.74
N PRO A 452 24.53 -12.01 17.69
CA PRO A 452 24.92 -12.86 16.57
C PRO A 452 26.11 -13.76 16.95
N VAL A 453 26.22 -14.90 16.27
CA VAL A 453 27.45 -15.70 16.21
C VAL A 453 28.52 -14.84 15.54
N ARG A 454 29.74 -14.79 16.11
CA ARG A 454 30.83 -14.06 15.50
C ARG A 454 31.28 -14.78 14.23
N GLU A 455 31.65 -14.02 13.21
CA GLU A 455 32.03 -14.60 11.91
C GLU A 455 33.25 -15.54 12.03
N GLU A 456 34.19 -15.21 12.91
CA GLU A 456 35.37 -16.04 13.23
C GLU A 456 35.04 -17.34 13.98
N ASP A 457 33.87 -17.40 14.62
CA ASP A 457 33.40 -18.56 15.39
C ASP A 457 32.46 -19.47 14.58
N GLU A 458 32.03 -19.04 13.38
CA GLU A 458 31.15 -19.83 12.51
C GLU A 458 31.94 -20.98 11.84
N VAL A 459 31.68 -22.21 12.29
CA VAL A 459 32.49 -23.39 11.93
C VAL A 459 32.29 -23.83 10.47
N ALA A 460 31.08 -23.70 9.93
CA ALA A 460 30.75 -24.24 8.61
C ALA A 460 29.77 -23.33 7.85
N PRO A 461 30.19 -22.12 7.47
CA PRO A 461 29.30 -21.08 6.92
C PRO A 461 28.58 -21.51 5.64
N LEU A 462 29.22 -22.29 4.76
CA LEU A 462 28.59 -22.82 3.54
C LEU A 462 27.43 -23.79 3.86
N ASN A 463 27.61 -24.63 4.88
CA ASN A 463 26.57 -25.56 5.34
C ASN A 463 25.48 -24.82 6.11
N THR A 464 25.85 -23.80 6.89
CA THR A 464 24.90 -22.96 7.61
C THR A 464 24.01 -22.18 6.64
N TYR A 465 24.52 -21.77 5.47
CA TYR A 465 23.70 -21.16 4.41
C TYR A 465 22.62 -22.12 3.92
N LEU A 466 23.00 -23.36 3.59
CA LEU A 466 22.08 -24.41 3.14
C LEU A 466 21.06 -24.76 4.21
N ARG A 467 21.49 -24.94 5.46
CA ARG A 467 20.66 -25.42 6.56
C ARG A 467 19.35 -24.65 6.75
N TRP A 468 19.38 -23.33 6.57
CA TRP A 468 18.22 -22.47 6.82
C TRP A 468 17.41 -22.12 5.57
N LEU A 469 17.77 -22.68 4.40
CA LEU A 469 16.95 -22.59 3.20
C LEU A 469 15.64 -23.39 3.40
N PRO A 470 14.58 -23.06 2.64
CA PRO A 470 13.28 -23.70 2.81
C PRO A 470 13.35 -25.24 2.69
N CYS A 471 12.86 -25.95 3.69
CA CYS A 471 12.82 -27.43 3.74
C CYS A 471 14.17 -28.16 3.94
N LEU A 472 15.31 -27.45 4.06
CA LEU A 472 16.63 -28.10 4.18
C LEU A 472 17.01 -28.48 5.63
N PHE A 473 16.42 -27.87 6.65
CA PHE A 473 16.75 -28.21 8.02
C PHE A 473 16.18 -29.59 8.38
N ASP A 474 17.06 -30.55 8.67
CA ASP A 474 16.67 -31.87 9.17
C ASP A 474 16.94 -31.98 10.68
N PRO A 475 15.90 -31.98 11.54
CA PRO A 475 16.06 -32.20 12.97
C PRO A 475 16.72 -33.54 13.33
N ALA A 476 16.55 -34.59 12.52
CA ALA A 476 17.13 -35.91 12.79
C ALA A 476 18.65 -35.94 12.53
N ALA A 477 19.13 -35.11 11.59
CA ALA A 477 20.55 -34.92 11.33
C ALA A 477 21.27 -34.13 12.45
N ASP A 478 20.57 -33.24 13.16
CA ASP A 478 21.11 -32.47 14.30
C ASP A 478 21.15 -33.28 15.62
N LYS A 479 21.85 -34.42 15.59
CA LYS A 479 21.95 -35.36 16.74
C LYS A 479 22.49 -34.74 18.03
N ARG A 480 23.27 -33.66 17.90
CA ARG A 480 23.87 -32.94 19.04
C ARG A 480 23.11 -31.67 19.41
N GLN A 481 22.07 -31.33 18.65
CA GLN A 481 21.20 -30.19 18.90
C GLN A 481 21.98 -28.87 18.96
N TRP A 482 22.97 -28.72 18.08
CA TRP A 482 23.91 -27.60 18.07
C TRP A 482 23.34 -26.37 17.39
N TYR A 483 22.39 -26.55 16.46
CA TYR A 483 21.95 -25.49 15.57
C TYR A 483 20.65 -24.81 16.02
N THR A 484 19.99 -25.36 17.03
CA THR A 484 18.72 -24.86 17.57
C THR A 484 18.80 -24.63 19.08
N GLN A 485 18.03 -23.68 19.56
CA GLN A 485 18.00 -23.24 20.95
C GLN A 485 16.62 -23.40 21.56
N LEU A 486 16.55 -23.52 22.89
CA LEU A 486 15.28 -23.56 23.59
C LEU A 486 14.64 -22.17 23.57
N MET A 487 13.40 -22.11 23.09
CA MET A 487 12.63 -20.89 22.93
C MET A 487 11.17 -21.16 23.27
N PHE A 488 10.58 -20.38 24.18
CA PHE A 488 9.14 -20.45 24.43
C PHE A 488 8.38 -20.04 23.17
N ALA A 489 7.23 -20.66 22.91
CA ALA A 489 6.47 -20.28 21.72
C ALA A 489 5.99 -18.82 21.79
N GLN A 490 5.85 -18.24 23.00
CA GLN A 490 5.65 -16.79 23.16
C GLN A 490 6.81 -15.96 22.61
N HIS A 491 8.05 -16.36 22.86
CA HIS A 491 9.23 -15.68 22.31
C HIS A 491 9.27 -15.81 20.79
N ALA A 492 8.91 -16.99 20.26
CA ALA A 492 8.77 -17.21 18.83
C ALA A 492 7.67 -16.33 18.23
N ALA A 493 6.50 -16.23 18.87
CA ALA A 493 5.41 -15.35 18.48
C ALA A 493 5.85 -13.88 18.46
N ASN A 494 6.61 -13.43 19.46
CA ASN A 494 7.15 -12.07 19.54
C ASN A 494 8.19 -11.75 18.45
N LEU A 495 9.00 -12.73 18.05
CA LEU A 495 10.00 -12.63 16.99
C LEU A 495 9.43 -12.87 15.59
N ALA A 496 8.27 -13.52 15.48
CA ALA A 496 7.69 -13.90 14.21
C ALA A 496 7.47 -12.66 13.32
N PRO A 497 7.80 -12.73 12.02
CA PRO A 497 7.65 -11.61 11.11
C PRO A 497 6.21 -11.26 10.74
N VAL A 498 5.21 -11.72 11.51
CA VAL A 498 3.79 -11.43 11.28
C VAL A 498 3.36 -10.09 11.89
N TRP A 499 4.24 -9.42 12.63
CA TRP A 499 4.01 -8.04 13.11
C TRP A 499 4.52 -7.07 12.06
N GLY A 500 3.71 -6.09 11.65
CA GLY A 500 4.12 -5.15 10.63
C GLY A 500 3.23 -3.92 10.54
N ARG A 501 3.14 -3.38 9.33
CA ARG A 501 2.33 -2.20 9.00
C ARG A 501 1.11 -2.65 8.22
N SER A 502 0.02 -1.91 8.36
CA SER A 502 -1.18 -2.23 7.58
C SER A 502 -0.93 -2.01 6.09
N GLN A 503 -1.56 -2.84 5.26
CA GLN A 503 -1.55 -2.74 3.79
C GLN A 503 -2.94 -2.38 3.25
N GLY A 504 -3.91 -2.16 4.14
CA GLY A 504 -5.30 -1.95 3.78
C GLY A 504 -6.04 -3.21 3.36
N THR A 505 -6.97 -3.07 2.42
CA THR A 505 -7.91 -4.13 2.01
C THR A 505 -7.42 -4.93 0.81
N GLY A 506 -6.31 -4.52 0.18
CA GLY A 506 -5.79 -5.12 -1.05
C GLY A 506 -6.46 -4.63 -2.34
N HIS A 507 -7.48 -3.77 -2.25
CA HIS A 507 -8.20 -3.24 -3.40
C HIS A 507 -7.59 -1.91 -3.88
N PRO A 508 -6.94 -1.86 -5.06
CA PRO A 508 -6.14 -0.70 -5.49
C PRO A 508 -6.98 0.45 -6.10
N GLY A 509 -8.12 0.80 -5.48
CA GLY A 509 -8.93 1.97 -5.86
C GLY A 509 -8.25 3.30 -5.54
N ILE A 510 -7.65 3.38 -4.36
CA ILE A 510 -6.79 4.45 -3.90
C ILE A 510 -5.56 3.81 -3.29
N THR A 511 -4.38 4.27 -3.71
CA THR A 511 -3.08 3.79 -3.24
C THR A 511 -2.29 4.92 -2.59
N PHE A 512 -1.88 4.66 -1.35
CA PHE A 512 -0.88 5.41 -0.60
C PHE A 512 0.26 4.47 -0.17
N PHE A 513 1.14 4.93 0.72
CA PHE A 513 2.24 4.12 1.25
C PHE A 513 2.22 4.13 2.78
N ASN A 514 2.75 3.08 3.42
CA ASN A 514 3.06 3.10 4.84
C ASN A 514 4.47 3.67 5.09
N ARG A 515 4.87 3.79 6.36
CA ARG A 515 6.19 4.32 6.75
C ARG A 515 7.36 3.46 6.30
N GLY A 516 7.14 2.17 6.06
CA GLY A 516 8.13 1.25 5.48
C GLY A 516 8.19 1.29 3.95
N GLY A 517 7.32 2.08 3.31
CA GLY A 517 7.23 2.22 1.86
C GLY A 517 6.39 1.18 1.13
N GLY A 518 5.69 0.31 1.86
CA GLY A 518 4.74 -0.64 1.29
C GLY A 518 3.43 0.06 0.91
N THR A 519 2.72 -0.45 -0.08
CA THR A 519 1.44 0.13 -0.50
C THR A 519 0.36 -0.06 0.56
N ILE A 520 -0.47 0.97 0.74
CA ILE A 520 -1.76 0.90 1.43
C ILE A 520 -2.83 1.11 0.37
N THR A 521 -3.67 0.11 0.18
CA THR A 521 -4.72 0.12 -0.85
C THR A 521 -6.10 -0.04 -0.22
N PHE A 522 -7.06 0.77 -0.69
CA PHE A 522 -8.47 0.67 -0.33
C PHE A 522 -9.32 1.35 -1.40
N ASP A 523 -10.62 1.07 -1.42
CA ASP A 523 -11.54 1.65 -2.39
C ASP A 523 -12.92 1.99 -1.79
N PRO A 524 -13.22 3.27 -1.53
CA PRO A 524 -14.54 3.69 -1.06
C PRO A 524 -15.69 3.29 -1.99
N LEU A 525 -15.46 3.15 -3.30
CA LEU A 525 -16.49 2.80 -4.28
C LEU A 525 -16.75 1.29 -4.35
N ASN A 526 -15.83 0.47 -3.86
CA ASN A 526 -15.99 -0.98 -3.84
C ASN A 526 -16.88 -1.42 -2.66
N ARG A 527 -17.83 -2.33 -2.94
CA ARG A 527 -18.77 -2.87 -1.96
C ARG A 527 -18.11 -3.80 -0.93
N LEU A 528 -16.94 -4.35 -1.23
CA LEU A 528 -16.19 -5.19 -0.30
C LEU A 528 -15.47 -4.36 0.78
N ASP A 529 -15.19 -3.09 0.49
CA ASP A 529 -14.47 -2.20 1.39
C ASP A 529 -15.40 -1.32 2.23
N ARG A 530 -16.53 -0.90 1.66
CA ARG A 530 -17.51 -0.03 2.33
C ARG A 530 -18.63 -0.85 2.97
N GLN A 531 -19.01 -0.49 4.19
CA GLN A 531 -20.12 -1.11 4.92
C GLN A 531 -21.42 -0.30 4.83
N MET A 532 -21.32 1.02 4.65
CA MET A 532 -22.46 1.94 4.63
C MET A 532 -22.58 2.69 3.30
N ASN A 533 -21.57 3.47 2.93
CA ASN A 533 -21.60 4.36 1.76
C ASN A 533 -20.18 4.76 1.32
N ALA A 534 -20.07 5.42 0.17
CA ALA A 534 -18.80 5.95 -0.34
C ALA A 534 -18.66 7.47 -0.17
N HIS A 535 -19.43 8.07 0.75
CA HIS A 535 -19.20 9.47 1.11
C HIS A 535 -17.84 9.57 1.82
N LEU A 536 -17.14 10.68 1.56
CA LEU A 536 -15.78 10.87 2.03
C LEU A 536 -15.64 12.27 2.65
N PHE A 537 -15.02 12.33 3.81
CA PHE A 537 -14.63 13.57 4.47
C PHE A 537 -13.11 13.65 4.52
N LEU A 538 -12.55 14.66 3.86
CA LEU A 538 -11.12 14.94 3.86
C LEU A 538 -10.85 16.18 4.72
N PHE A 539 -10.24 15.97 5.88
CA PHE A 539 -9.84 17.04 6.77
C PHE A 539 -8.34 17.24 6.78
N GLY A 540 -7.90 18.48 6.68
CA GLY A 540 -6.50 18.83 6.81
C GLY A 540 -6.31 20.33 6.99
N PRO A 541 -5.70 20.79 8.10
CA PRO A 541 -5.40 22.20 8.33
C PRO A 541 -4.61 22.85 7.19
N THR A 542 -4.57 24.18 7.14
CA THR A 542 -3.79 24.91 6.12
C THR A 542 -2.36 24.40 6.06
N GLY A 543 -1.90 24.09 4.85
CA GLY A 543 -0.56 23.53 4.63
C GLY A 543 -0.39 22.05 5.00
N SER A 544 -1.41 21.31 5.43
CA SER A 544 -1.31 19.85 5.66
C SER A 544 -1.17 19.03 4.35
N GLY A 545 -1.46 19.64 3.19
CA GLY A 545 -1.44 18.97 1.89
C GLY A 545 -2.80 18.48 1.40
N LYS A 546 -3.91 19.02 1.93
CA LYS A 546 -5.30 18.68 1.57
C LYS A 546 -5.53 18.63 0.05
N SER A 547 -5.31 19.73 -0.66
CA SER A 547 -5.60 19.83 -2.10
C SER A 547 -4.70 18.91 -2.94
N ALA A 548 -3.43 18.75 -2.57
CA ALA A 548 -2.51 17.82 -3.23
C ALA A 548 -2.94 16.35 -3.04
N THR A 549 -3.36 15.97 -1.83
CA THR A 549 -3.89 14.63 -1.55
C THR A 549 -5.20 14.39 -2.30
N LEU A 550 -6.12 15.36 -2.32
CA LEU A 550 -7.38 15.25 -3.04
C LEU A 550 -7.16 15.14 -4.55
N ASN A 551 -6.27 15.95 -5.13
CA ASN A 551 -5.91 15.88 -6.54
C ASN A 551 -5.31 14.50 -6.90
N ASN A 552 -4.43 13.95 -6.05
CA ASN A 552 -3.91 12.59 -6.22
C ASN A 552 -5.04 11.54 -6.20
N ILE A 553 -5.98 11.61 -5.25
CA ILE A 553 -7.13 10.69 -5.19
C ILE A 553 -7.99 10.80 -6.46
N LEU A 554 -8.30 12.02 -6.92
CA LEU A 554 -9.14 12.22 -8.10
C LEU A 554 -8.50 11.69 -9.38
N ASN A 555 -7.18 11.80 -9.55
CA ASN A 555 -6.47 11.16 -10.66
C ASN A 555 -6.63 9.64 -10.63
N GLN A 556 -6.46 9.00 -9.47
CA GLN A 556 -6.59 7.55 -9.33
C GLN A 556 -8.01 7.07 -9.64
N VAL A 557 -9.03 7.71 -9.04
CA VAL A 557 -10.43 7.33 -9.27
C VAL A 557 -10.87 7.61 -10.70
N THR A 558 -10.37 8.68 -11.33
CA THR A 558 -10.60 8.93 -12.76
C THR A 558 -10.03 7.82 -13.63
N ALA A 559 -8.81 7.37 -13.35
CA ALA A 559 -8.17 6.29 -14.08
C ALA A 559 -8.86 4.94 -13.89
N ILE A 560 -9.38 4.65 -12.70
CA ILE A 560 -9.94 3.33 -12.37
C ILE A 560 -11.40 3.20 -12.79
N TYR A 561 -12.21 4.22 -12.51
CA TYR A 561 -13.66 4.14 -12.68
C TYR A 561 -14.20 4.97 -13.85
N ARG A 562 -13.48 6.03 -14.26
CA ARG A 562 -14.00 7.09 -15.13
C ARG A 562 -15.42 7.54 -14.68
N PRO A 563 -15.56 8.03 -13.42
CA PRO A 563 -16.82 8.51 -12.88
C PRO A 563 -17.29 9.78 -13.61
N ARG A 564 -18.49 10.29 -13.28
CA ARG A 564 -18.81 11.70 -13.54
C ARG A 564 -18.31 12.51 -12.35
N LEU A 565 -17.36 13.42 -12.56
CA LEU A 565 -16.83 14.28 -11.50
C LEU A 565 -17.48 15.66 -11.56
N PHE A 566 -17.99 16.13 -10.42
CA PHE A 566 -18.36 17.51 -10.20
C PHE A 566 -17.46 18.05 -9.10
N ILE A 567 -16.65 19.07 -9.41
CA ILE A 567 -15.68 19.64 -8.49
C ILE A 567 -16.06 21.10 -8.26
N VAL A 568 -16.48 21.41 -7.04
CA VAL A 568 -16.75 22.77 -6.58
C VAL A 568 -15.56 23.21 -5.76
N GLU A 569 -14.94 24.32 -6.16
CA GLU A 569 -13.72 24.78 -5.51
C GLU A 569 -13.62 26.30 -5.41
N ALA A 570 -12.76 26.75 -4.51
CA ALA A 570 -12.35 28.14 -4.38
C ALA A 570 -10.81 28.19 -4.45
N GLY A 571 -10.25 28.64 -5.58
CA GLY A 571 -8.78 28.86 -5.69
C GLY A 571 -8.10 28.32 -6.95
N ASN A 572 -8.81 27.60 -7.81
CA ASN A 572 -8.33 27.00 -9.05
C ASN A 572 -7.22 25.94 -8.84
N SER A 573 -7.39 25.10 -7.81
CA SER A 573 -6.58 23.94 -7.46
C SER A 573 -6.78 22.75 -8.41
N PHE A 574 -7.92 22.66 -9.09
CA PHE A 574 -8.26 21.53 -9.97
C PHE A 574 -8.29 21.90 -11.45
N GLY A 575 -8.12 23.17 -11.80
CA GLY A 575 -8.11 23.64 -13.19
C GLY A 575 -7.09 22.89 -14.07
N LEU A 576 -5.84 22.74 -13.59
CA LEU A 576 -4.80 22.01 -14.31
C LEU A 576 -5.08 20.50 -14.41
N PHE A 577 -5.76 19.92 -13.42
CA PHE A 577 -6.25 18.54 -13.50
C PHE A 577 -7.30 18.39 -14.61
N GLY A 578 -8.21 19.36 -14.74
CA GLY A 578 -9.17 19.44 -15.85
C GLY A 578 -8.47 19.54 -17.21
N ASP A 579 -7.52 20.46 -17.36
CA ASP A 579 -6.77 20.63 -18.61
C ASP A 579 -6.00 19.35 -18.99
N PHE A 580 -5.42 18.68 -17.99
CA PHE A 580 -4.73 17.41 -18.15
C PHE A 580 -5.67 16.28 -18.58
N ALA A 581 -6.85 16.16 -17.95
CA ALA A 581 -7.88 15.20 -18.33
C ALA A 581 -8.40 15.42 -19.75
N ALA A 582 -8.62 16.69 -20.15
CA ALA A 582 -9.01 17.05 -21.50
C ALA A 582 -7.93 16.66 -22.53
N ARG A 583 -6.65 16.87 -22.21
CA ARG A 583 -5.51 16.44 -23.04
C ARG A 583 -5.47 14.94 -23.27
N LEU A 584 -5.99 14.16 -22.32
CA LEU A 584 -6.11 12.70 -22.38
C LEU A 584 -7.48 12.22 -22.89
N GLY A 585 -8.27 13.10 -23.51
CA GLY A 585 -9.49 12.75 -24.24
C GLY A 585 -10.77 12.65 -23.42
N LEU A 586 -10.75 13.09 -22.15
CA LEU A 586 -11.98 13.23 -21.36
C LEU A 586 -12.70 14.55 -21.72
N SER A 587 -14.03 14.55 -21.71
CA SER A 587 -14.78 15.80 -21.86
C SER A 587 -14.74 16.58 -20.54
N VAL A 588 -14.32 17.85 -20.61
CA VAL A 588 -14.18 18.72 -19.44
C VAL A 588 -14.99 19.99 -19.63
N HIS A 589 -15.83 20.30 -18.66
CA HIS A 589 -16.56 21.55 -18.60
C HIS A 589 -16.07 22.38 -17.42
N ARG A 590 -15.46 23.53 -17.70
CA ARG A 590 -14.98 24.45 -16.68
C ARG A 590 -15.80 25.72 -16.68
N VAL A 591 -16.30 26.10 -15.51
CA VAL A 591 -17.11 27.29 -15.31
C VAL A 591 -16.56 28.11 -14.18
N LYS A 592 -16.47 29.41 -14.41
CA LYS A 592 -16.11 30.39 -13.39
C LYS A 592 -17.34 31.22 -13.04
N LEU A 593 -17.73 31.18 -11.77
CA LEU A 593 -18.85 31.99 -11.27
C LEU A 593 -18.34 33.39 -10.94
N ALA A 594 -18.40 34.27 -11.94
CA ALA A 594 -18.05 35.67 -11.81
C ALA A 594 -19.03 36.54 -12.62
N PRO A 595 -19.28 37.79 -12.20
CA PRO A 595 -20.06 38.75 -12.98
C PRO A 595 -19.54 38.85 -14.43
N GLY A 596 -20.43 38.75 -15.42
CA GLY A 596 -20.09 38.82 -16.84
C GLY A 596 -19.51 37.52 -17.44
N ALA A 597 -19.50 36.40 -16.72
CA ALA A 597 -19.03 35.10 -17.24
C ALA A 597 -19.97 34.46 -18.30
N GLY A 598 -21.17 35.02 -18.51
CA GLY A 598 -22.14 34.55 -19.51
C GLY A 598 -22.91 33.28 -19.12
N VAL A 599 -22.77 32.80 -17.88
CA VAL A 599 -23.44 31.60 -17.35
C VAL A 599 -24.82 31.98 -16.83
N SER A 600 -25.85 31.22 -17.21
CA SER A 600 -27.21 31.37 -16.67
C SER A 600 -27.69 30.07 -16.04
N LEU A 601 -28.09 30.14 -14.77
CA LEU A 601 -28.40 29.00 -13.90
C LEU A 601 -29.90 28.70 -13.77
N ALA A 602 -30.76 29.59 -14.27
CA ALA A 602 -32.23 29.55 -14.19
C ALA A 602 -32.77 28.77 -12.97
N PRO A 603 -32.72 29.36 -11.76
CA PRO A 603 -33.00 28.63 -10.52
C PRO A 603 -34.40 28.01 -10.43
N PHE A 604 -35.38 28.59 -11.14
CA PHE A 604 -36.76 28.09 -11.21
C PHE A 604 -37.05 27.23 -12.44
N ALA A 605 -36.03 26.77 -13.17
CA ALA A 605 -36.22 26.00 -14.39
C ALA A 605 -37.04 24.72 -14.19
N ASP A 606 -36.92 24.02 -13.04
CA ASP A 606 -37.66 22.79 -12.75
C ASP A 606 -39.12 23.03 -12.30
N ALA A 607 -39.57 24.28 -12.17
CA ALA A 607 -40.92 24.62 -11.72
C ALA A 607 -42.04 24.09 -12.63
N TRP A 608 -41.75 23.79 -13.90
CA TRP A 608 -42.74 23.17 -14.81
C TRP A 608 -43.21 21.79 -14.32
N ARG A 609 -42.36 21.04 -13.59
CA ARG A 609 -42.69 19.71 -13.06
C ARG A 609 -43.85 19.76 -12.06
N LEU A 610 -44.02 20.90 -11.36
CA LEU A 610 -45.13 21.13 -10.43
C LEU A 610 -46.50 21.09 -11.13
N VAL A 611 -46.53 21.38 -12.43
CA VAL A 611 -47.77 21.42 -13.24
C VAL A 611 -47.95 20.13 -14.04
N ASP A 612 -46.87 19.58 -14.59
CA ASP A 612 -46.91 18.41 -15.48
C ASP A 612 -47.02 17.07 -14.72
N THR A 613 -46.52 17.01 -13.47
CA THR A 613 -46.55 15.79 -12.66
C THR A 613 -47.14 16.03 -11.26
N PRO A 614 -48.39 16.53 -11.15
CA PRO A 614 -48.98 16.98 -9.89
C PRO A 614 -49.13 15.87 -8.83
N GLY A 615 -49.18 14.60 -9.24
CA GLY A 615 -49.26 13.44 -8.34
C GLY A 615 -47.94 13.02 -7.67
N GLN A 616 -46.80 13.58 -8.09
CA GLN A 616 -45.48 13.35 -7.48
C GLN A 616 -45.02 14.54 -6.60
N VAL A 617 -45.85 15.58 -6.49
CA VAL A 617 -45.58 16.76 -5.67
C VAL A 617 -46.12 16.51 -4.27
N GLN A 618 -45.27 16.04 -3.35
CA GLN A 618 -45.63 16.07 -1.93
C GLN A 618 -45.66 17.52 -1.45
N THR A 619 -46.83 18.01 -1.03
CA THR A 619 -46.92 19.20 -0.18
C THR A 619 -46.51 18.80 1.25
N LEU A 620 -45.21 18.75 1.53
CA LEU A 620 -44.72 18.57 2.89
C LEU A 620 -44.93 19.85 3.70
N ASP A 621 -45.43 19.66 4.92
CA ASP A 621 -45.60 20.73 5.88
C ASP A 621 -44.22 21.28 6.29
N ALA A 622 -44.10 22.60 6.41
CA ALA A 622 -42.81 23.26 6.65
C ALA A 622 -42.16 22.85 7.99
N ASP A 623 -42.93 22.22 8.88
CA ASP A 623 -42.51 21.79 10.21
C ASP A 623 -41.73 20.45 10.20
N ALA A 624 -41.77 19.66 9.11
CA ALA A 624 -41.00 18.41 9.01
C ALA A 624 -39.48 18.61 8.83
N LEU A 625 -39.04 19.85 8.59
CA LEU A 625 -37.63 20.23 8.47
C LEU A 625 -37.10 20.96 9.71
N ASP A 626 -37.99 21.49 10.56
CA ASP A 626 -37.68 22.31 11.74
C ASP A 626 -37.86 21.55 13.08
N GLU A 627 -38.38 20.31 13.09
CA GLU A 627 -38.46 19.49 14.30
C GLU A 627 -37.08 18.91 14.69
N ASP A 628 -36.53 19.43 15.79
CA ASP A 628 -35.37 18.92 16.51
C ASP A 628 -35.41 17.39 16.66
N GLY A 629 -34.26 16.76 16.46
CA GLY A 629 -34.11 15.32 16.57
C GLY A 629 -34.49 14.80 17.95
N ASP A 630 -35.51 13.94 18.00
CA ASP A 630 -35.39 12.65 18.67
C ASP A 630 -36.61 11.75 18.37
N THR A 631 -36.30 10.47 18.14
CA THR A 631 -37.21 9.32 18.30
C THR A 631 -38.46 9.22 17.41
N HIS A 632 -38.30 9.06 16.10
CA HIS A 632 -39.11 8.08 15.33
C HIS A 632 -38.33 7.63 14.09
N PRO A 633 -38.15 6.31 13.84
CA PRO A 633 -37.68 5.86 12.54
C PRO A 633 -38.78 6.25 11.55
N ALA A 634 -38.53 7.28 10.74
CA ALA A 634 -39.41 7.61 9.63
C ALA A 634 -39.61 6.34 8.80
N ASP A 635 -40.88 5.98 8.64
CA ASP A 635 -41.37 4.87 7.86
C ASP A 635 -40.72 4.87 6.46
N ASP A 636 -40.40 3.69 5.95
CA ASP A 636 -39.57 3.42 4.76
C ASP A 636 -40.30 3.74 3.43
N GLY A 637 -41.19 4.74 3.46
CA GLY A 637 -42.05 5.15 2.36
C GLY A 637 -42.17 6.67 2.27
N ASP A 638 -41.27 7.29 1.51
CA ASP A 638 -41.57 8.12 0.33
C ASP A 638 -40.37 9.06 0.02
N ASP A 639 -39.30 8.51 -0.56
CA ASP A 639 -38.12 9.27 -1.01
C ASP A 639 -38.34 9.95 -2.38
N GLN A 640 -39.51 10.56 -2.60
CA GLN A 640 -39.75 11.33 -3.81
C GLN A 640 -39.18 12.75 -3.69
N ARG A 641 -38.69 13.28 -4.82
CA ARG A 641 -38.08 14.62 -4.90
C ARG A 641 -39.12 15.72 -4.62
N ASP A 642 -38.91 16.47 -3.54
CA ASP A 642 -39.75 17.62 -3.17
C ASP A 642 -39.35 18.88 -3.96
N VAL A 643 -39.75 18.92 -5.23
CA VAL A 643 -39.45 20.05 -6.14
C VAL A 643 -40.00 21.37 -5.60
N LEU A 644 -41.18 21.37 -4.94
CA LEU A 644 -41.77 22.59 -4.39
C LEU A 644 -40.96 23.11 -3.21
N GLY A 645 -40.53 22.23 -2.30
CA GLY A 645 -39.65 22.58 -1.19
C GLY A 645 -38.29 23.10 -1.66
N GLU A 646 -37.69 22.50 -2.70
CA GLU A 646 -36.43 22.98 -3.30
C GLU A 646 -36.55 24.40 -3.86
N LEU A 647 -37.62 24.66 -4.60
CA LEU A 647 -37.89 25.98 -5.18
C LEU A 647 -38.26 27.01 -4.11
N GLU A 648 -38.92 26.58 -3.03
CA GLU A 648 -39.18 27.43 -1.87
C GLU A 648 -37.88 27.84 -1.18
N ILE A 649 -36.95 26.91 -0.92
CA ILE A 649 -35.63 27.22 -0.33
C ILE A 649 -34.88 28.23 -1.22
N THR A 650 -34.92 28.02 -2.53
CA THR A 650 -34.34 28.94 -3.52
C THR A 650 -34.97 30.33 -3.43
N ALA A 651 -36.31 30.42 -3.40
CA ALA A 651 -37.03 31.69 -3.27
C ALA A 651 -36.75 32.37 -1.93
N ARG A 652 -36.68 31.63 -0.82
CA ARG A 652 -36.33 32.16 0.51
C ARG A 652 -34.94 32.76 0.51
N LEU A 653 -33.93 32.06 -0.02
CA LEU A 653 -32.56 32.57 -0.17
C LEU A 653 -32.52 33.87 -0.99
N MET A 654 -33.31 33.96 -2.06
CA MET A 654 -33.42 35.16 -2.88
C MET A 654 -34.11 36.33 -2.17
N ILE A 655 -35.08 36.05 -1.31
CA ILE A 655 -35.85 37.05 -0.54
C ILE A 655 -35.04 37.56 0.66
N THR A 656 -34.36 36.67 1.39
CA THR A 656 -33.68 37.01 2.64
C THR A 656 -32.22 37.37 2.45
N GLY A 657 -31.65 37.16 1.26
CA GLY A 657 -30.21 37.28 1.03
C GLY A 657 -29.39 36.24 1.81
N GLY A 658 -30.03 35.22 2.37
CA GLY A 658 -29.38 34.26 3.27
C GLY A 658 -28.98 34.85 4.64
N GLU A 659 -29.60 35.96 5.06
CA GLU A 659 -29.38 36.56 6.38
C GLU A 659 -30.26 35.91 7.46
N ASP A 660 -29.65 35.41 8.53
CA ASP A 660 -30.32 34.71 9.64
C ASP A 660 -31.48 35.51 10.27
N LYS A 661 -31.33 36.84 10.36
CA LYS A 661 -32.35 37.73 10.95
C LYS A 661 -33.60 37.84 10.10
N GLU A 662 -33.43 37.96 8.77
CA GLU A 662 -34.56 38.02 7.85
C GLU A 662 -35.23 36.65 7.71
N GLU A 663 -34.44 35.58 7.80
CA GLU A 663 -34.98 34.21 7.81
C GLU A 663 -35.80 33.93 9.08
N ALA A 664 -35.32 34.32 10.26
CA ALA A 664 -36.07 34.19 11.51
C ALA A 664 -37.36 35.03 11.54
N ARG A 665 -37.42 36.08 10.72
CA ARG A 665 -38.62 36.92 10.54
C ARG A 665 -39.67 36.28 9.61
N MET A 666 -39.32 35.20 8.90
CA MET A 666 -40.20 34.52 7.95
C MET A 666 -41.23 33.66 8.68
N THR A 667 -42.51 34.02 8.58
CA THR A 667 -43.59 33.26 9.23
C THR A 667 -44.06 32.06 8.39
N ARG A 668 -44.73 31.08 9.00
CA ARG A 668 -45.34 29.95 8.27
C ARG A 668 -46.36 30.41 7.21
N ALA A 669 -47.07 31.51 7.48
CA ALA A 669 -47.98 32.12 6.52
C ALA A 669 -47.23 32.70 5.31
N ASP A 670 -46.05 33.29 5.53
CA ASP A 670 -45.19 33.81 4.45
C ASP A 670 -44.67 32.68 3.57
N ARG A 671 -44.18 31.58 4.17
CA ARG A 671 -43.74 30.36 3.45
C ARG A 671 -44.87 29.80 2.56
N SER A 672 -46.09 29.73 3.09
CA SER A 672 -47.27 29.28 2.34
C SER A 672 -47.58 30.19 1.13
N LEU A 673 -47.46 31.51 1.30
CA LEU A 673 -47.68 32.46 0.22
C LEU A 673 -46.60 32.36 -0.87
N ILE A 674 -45.32 32.15 -0.49
CA ILE A 674 -44.23 31.94 -1.45
C ILE A 674 -44.50 30.70 -2.30
N ARG A 675 -44.90 29.57 -1.70
CA ARG A 675 -45.26 28.34 -2.43
C ARG A 675 -46.39 28.58 -3.44
N GLN A 676 -47.44 29.30 -3.04
CA GLN A 676 -48.54 29.66 -3.95
C GLN A 676 -48.03 30.51 -5.12
N CYS A 677 -47.17 31.50 -4.86
CA CYS A 677 -46.63 32.36 -5.92
C CYS A 677 -45.73 31.57 -6.90
N ILE A 678 -44.96 30.59 -6.42
CA ILE A 678 -44.17 29.68 -7.27
C ILE A 678 -45.11 28.86 -8.17
N LEU A 679 -46.20 28.31 -7.63
CA LEU A 679 -47.19 27.56 -8.40
C LEU A 679 -47.91 28.43 -9.44
N ASP A 680 -48.31 29.64 -9.07
CA ASP A 680 -48.94 30.61 -9.99
C ASP A 680 -47.99 30.97 -11.14
N ALA A 681 -46.71 31.22 -10.82
CA ALA A 681 -45.68 31.47 -11.83
C ALA A 681 -45.48 30.27 -12.75
N ALA A 682 -45.43 29.05 -12.20
CA ALA A 682 -45.29 27.82 -12.96
C ALA A 682 -46.46 27.58 -13.92
N GLN A 683 -47.70 27.70 -13.45
CA GLN A 683 -48.91 27.54 -14.28
C GLN A 683 -48.94 28.53 -15.45
N ARG A 684 -48.62 29.81 -15.20
CA ARG A 684 -48.58 30.83 -16.25
C ARG A 684 -47.51 30.53 -17.30
N CYS A 685 -46.31 30.17 -16.89
CA CYS A 685 -45.19 29.94 -17.81
C CYS A 685 -45.38 28.65 -18.64
N VAL A 686 -45.89 27.58 -18.01
CA VAL A 686 -46.23 26.33 -18.71
C VAL A 686 -47.32 26.56 -19.74
N ALA A 687 -48.37 27.32 -19.41
CA ALA A 687 -49.41 27.70 -20.37
C ALA A 687 -48.86 28.54 -21.55
N GLN A 688 -47.77 29.28 -21.33
CA GLN A 688 -47.07 30.09 -22.35
C GLN A 688 -45.93 29.33 -23.04
N ALA A 689 -45.74 28.04 -22.76
CA ALA A 689 -44.66 27.20 -23.28
C ALA A 689 -43.25 27.80 -23.10
N ARG A 690 -43.00 28.44 -21.94
CA ARG A 690 -41.71 29.04 -21.61
C ARG A 690 -41.20 28.59 -20.24
N THR A 691 -39.89 28.66 -20.02
CA THR A 691 -39.25 28.41 -18.72
C THR A 691 -39.67 29.46 -17.69
N VAL A 692 -39.87 29.04 -16.44
CA VAL A 692 -40.10 29.94 -15.31
C VAL A 692 -38.79 30.61 -14.93
N LEU A 693 -38.81 31.94 -14.88
CA LEU A 693 -37.68 32.77 -14.51
C LEU A 693 -37.90 33.41 -13.14
N THR A 694 -36.82 33.92 -12.55
CA THR A 694 -36.87 34.60 -11.24
C THR A 694 -37.84 35.79 -11.26
N ARG A 695 -37.88 36.56 -12.37
CA ARG A 695 -38.86 37.65 -12.53
C ARG A 695 -40.32 37.19 -12.47
N ASP A 696 -40.62 35.95 -12.86
CA ASP A 696 -42.00 35.46 -12.88
C ASP A 696 -42.51 35.17 -11.47
N VAL A 697 -41.64 34.67 -10.59
CA VAL A 697 -41.93 34.48 -9.17
C VAL A 697 -42.06 35.83 -8.47
N ARG A 698 -41.17 36.78 -8.77
CA ARG A 698 -41.27 38.18 -8.32
C ARG A 698 -42.60 38.82 -8.76
N ASP A 699 -42.99 38.65 -10.01
CA ASP A 699 -44.22 39.23 -10.55
C ASP A 699 -45.46 38.58 -9.94
N ALA A 700 -45.42 37.27 -9.65
CA ALA A 700 -46.45 36.60 -8.88
C ALA A 700 -46.60 37.16 -7.46
N LEU A 701 -45.48 37.44 -6.76
CA LEU A 701 -45.51 38.11 -5.45
C LEU A 701 -46.14 39.51 -5.54
N ARG A 702 -45.77 40.32 -6.56
CA ARG A 702 -46.34 41.66 -6.79
C ARG A 702 -47.82 41.62 -7.12
N GLU A 703 -48.27 40.64 -7.90
CA GLU A 703 -49.68 40.47 -8.25
C GLU A 703 -50.49 40.04 -7.03
N ARG A 704 -50.00 39.08 -6.25
CA ARG A 704 -50.64 38.62 -5.01
C ARG A 704 -50.73 39.75 -3.98
N ALA A 705 -49.74 40.64 -3.93
CA ALA A 705 -49.78 41.83 -3.08
C ALA A 705 -50.89 42.83 -3.44
N ARG A 706 -51.49 42.73 -4.64
CA ARG A 706 -52.63 43.56 -5.07
C ARG A 706 -53.99 42.95 -4.76
N ASP A 707 -54.04 41.74 -4.20
CA ASP A 707 -55.30 41.10 -3.80
C ASP A 707 -55.95 41.90 -2.65
N ALA A 708 -57.10 42.50 -2.93
CA ALA A 708 -57.87 43.28 -1.96
C ALA A 708 -58.42 42.44 -0.80
N ASN A 709 -58.45 41.11 -0.94
CA ASN A 709 -58.89 40.20 0.11
C ASN A 709 -57.80 39.89 1.16
N LEU A 710 -56.54 40.26 0.89
CA LEU A 710 -55.44 40.11 1.85
C LEU A 710 -55.33 41.34 2.78
N PRO A 711 -55.08 41.13 4.08
CA PRO A 711 -54.82 42.22 5.03
C PRO A 711 -53.66 43.12 4.58
N ASP A 712 -53.74 44.42 4.85
CA ASP A 712 -52.75 45.43 4.47
C ASP A 712 -51.32 45.05 4.85
N ALA A 713 -51.13 44.50 6.07
CA ALA A 713 -49.83 44.05 6.55
C ALA A 713 -49.22 42.92 5.69
N ARG A 714 -50.03 41.98 5.17
CA ARG A 714 -49.56 40.91 4.28
C ARG A 714 -49.24 41.42 2.89
N ARG A 715 -50.03 42.37 2.38
CA ARG A 715 -49.74 43.02 1.08
C ARG A 715 -48.41 43.77 1.13
N ALA A 716 -48.16 44.52 2.20
CA ALA A 716 -46.88 45.20 2.42
C ALA A 716 -45.70 44.21 2.50
N ARG A 717 -45.86 43.09 3.21
CA ARG A 717 -44.83 42.05 3.31
C ARG A 717 -44.52 41.38 1.96
N LEU A 718 -45.53 41.08 1.15
CA LEU A 718 -45.33 40.52 -0.20
C LEU A 718 -44.60 41.48 -1.15
N LEU A 719 -44.84 42.79 -1.02
CA LEU A 719 -44.08 43.81 -1.77
C LEU A 719 -42.62 43.86 -1.32
N GLU A 720 -42.36 43.83 0.00
CA GLU A 720 -41.01 43.77 0.57
C GLU A 720 -40.24 42.54 0.03
N MET A 721 -40.88 41.37 -0.01
CA MET A 721 -40.29 40.15 -0.58
C MET A 721 -40.01 40.27 -2.08
N ALA A 722 -40.95 40.85 -2.83
CA ALA A 722 -40.78 41.04 -4.26
C ALA A 722 -39.65 42.00 -4.58
N ASP A 723 -39.52 43.10 -3.83
CA ASP A 723 -38.44 44.08 -4.03
C ASP A 723 -37.08 43.50 -3.65
N ALA A 724 -37.01 42.64 -2.63
CA ALA A 724 -35.79 41.90 -2.30
C ALA A 724 -35.38 40.95 -3.43
N MET A 725 -36.32 40.15 -3.95
CA MET A 725 -36.06 39.25 -5.09
C MET A 725 -35.73 40.00 -6.39
N ASP A 726 -36.24 41.23 -6.56
CA ASP A 726 -35.98 42.08 -7.73
C ASP A 726 -34.49 42.46 -7.85
N MET A 727 -33.75 42.51 -6.75
CA MET A 727 -32.31 42.75 -6.77
C MET A 727 -31.55 41.71 -7.61
N LEU A 728 -32.00 40.45 -7.58
CA LEU A 728 -31.41 39.35 -8.36
C LEU A 728 -31.94 39.26 -9.80
N CYS A 729 -32.89 40.13 -10.18
CA CYS A 729 -33.40 40.25 -11.55
C CYS A 729 -32.68 41.36 -12.34
N GLN A 730 -31.77 42.10 -11.72
CA GLN A 730 -31.14 43.29 -12.27
C GLN A 730 -29.61 43.15 -12.37
N GLY A 731 -29.00 43.92 -13.27
CA GLY A 731 -27.54 43.98 -13.43
C GLY A 731 -26.90 42.61 -13.69
N ALA A 732 -25.75 42.36 -13.06
CA ALA A 732 -25.00 41.12 -13.21
C ALA A 732 -25.70 39.90 -12.59
N ASP A 733 -26.47 40.08 -11.53
CA ASP A 733 -27.23 38.99 -10.90
C ASP A 733 -28.39 38.56 -11.82
N GLY A 734 -29.06 39.51 -12.48
CA GLY A 734 -30.08 39.22 -13.49
C GLY A 734 -29.54 38.45 -14.71
N GLU A 735 -28.31 38.71 -15.13
CA GLU A 735 -27.66 37.93 -16.20
C GLU A 735 -27.50 36.45 -15.82
N MET A 736 -27.31 36.17 -14.53
CA MET A 736 -27.05 34.83 -14.01
C MET A 736 -28.33 34.09 -13.61
N PHE A 737 -29.28 34.77 -12.97
CA PHE A 737 -30.45 34.17 -12.34
C PHE A 737 -31.79 34.49 -13.03
N ASP A 738 -31.85 35.47 -13.93
CA ASP A 738 -33.11 35.91 -14.58
C ASP A 738 -33.08 35.79 -16.12
N ARG A 739 -32.50 34.68 -16.57
CA ARG A 739 -32.43 34.27 -17.98
C ARG A 739 -32.84 32.81 -18.15
N PRO A 740 -33.36 32.40 -19.33
CA PRO A 740 -33.55 30.99 -19.65
C PRO A 740 -32.23 30.25 -19.47
N GLY A 741 -32.27 29.17 -18.69
CA GLY A 741 -31.07 28.47 -18.26
C GLY A 741 -30.38 27.80 -19.44
N THR A 742 -29.05 27.85 -19.42
CA THR A 742 -28.25 26.93 -20.23
C THR A 742 -28.08 25.65 -19.42
N PRO A 743 -28.60 24.49 -19.86
CA PRO A 743 -28.32 23.24 -19.17
C PRO A 743 -26.80 23.06 -19.12
N TRP A 744 -26.29 22.64 -17.95
CA TRP A 744 -24.88 22.32 -17.82
C TRP A 744 -24.52 21.26 -18.85
N PRO A 745 -23.57 21.51 -19.75
CA PRO A 745 -23.17 20.54 -20.75
C PRO A 745 -22.64 19.30 -20.05
N GLU A 746 -23.09 18.13 -20.50
CA GLU A 746 -22.63 16.88 -19.93
C GLU A 746 -21.17 16.63 -20.28
N ALA A 747 -20.34 16.56 -19.24
CA ALA A 747 -18.92 16.29 -19.32
C ALA A 747 -18.54 15.12 -18.41
N ASP A 748 -17.41 14.49 -18.68
CA ASP A 748 -16.82 13.51 -17.76
C ASP A 748 -16.37 14.21 -16.46
N ILE A 749 -15.89 15.45 -16.57
CA ILE A 749 -15.45 16.29 -15.44
C ILE A 749 -16.05 17.69 -15.58
N THR A 750 -16.76 18.14 -14.56
CA THR A 750 -17.28 19.51 -14.43
C THR A 750 -16.57 20.20 -13.27
N ILE A 751 -15.89 21.32 -13.54
CA ILE A 751 -15.19 22.12 -12.54
C ILE A 751 -15.87 23.48 -12.41
N VAL A 752 -16.32 23.81 -11.20
CA VAL A 752 -16.98 25.05 -10.85
C VAL A 752 -16.09 25.85 -9.90
N ASP A 753 -15.45 26.89 -10.43
CA ASP A 753 -14.67 27.85 -9.66
C ASP A 753 -15.61 28.93 -9.10
N LEU A 754 -15.78 28.92 -7.77
CA LEU A 754 -16.63 29.87 -7.03
C LEU A 754 -16.10 31.31 -7.09
N ALA A 755 -14.82 31.52 -7.45
CA ALA A 755 -14.19 32.80 -7.72
C ALA A 755 -14.66 33.98 -6.82
N THR A 756 -15.43 34.92 -7.37
CA THR A 756 -15.88 36.12 -6.65
C THR A 756 -16.94 35.81 -5.60
N PHE A 757 -17.76 34.77 -5.82
CA PHE A 757 -18.87 34.41 -4.96
C PHE A 757 -18.44 33.69 -3.67
N ALA A 758 -17.21 33.21 -3.61
CA ALA A 758 -16.61 32.71 -2.37
C ALA A 758 -16.28 33.82 -1.35
N ARG A 759 -16.41 35.11 -1.73
CA ARG A 759 -16.12 36.26 -0.86
C ARG A 759 -17.33 36.63 -0.01
N GLU A 760 -17.07 37.20 1.16
CA GLU A 760 -18.12 37.77 2.02
C GLU A 760 -18.97 38.79 1.27
N GLY A 761 -20.30 38.69 1.42
CA GLY A 761 -21.29 39.55 0.76
C GLY A 761 -21.97 38.93 -0.46
N TYR A 762 -21.52 37.77 -0.97
CA TYR A 762 -22.16 37.05 -2.08
C TYR A 762 -22.80 35.72 -1.65
N ASN A 763 -23.11 35.59 -0.35
CA ASN A 763 -23.61 34.35 0.24
C ASN A 763 -24.88 33.84 -0.44
N ALA A 764 -25.83 34.74 -0.75
CA ALA A 764 -27.07 34.40 -1.44
C ALA A 764 -26.79 33.83 -2.85
N GLN A 765 -25.97 34.54 -3.64
CA GLN A 765 -25.62 34.15 -5.00
C GLN A 765 -24.89 32.81 -5.03
N LEU A 766 -23.96 32.60 -4.10
CA LEU A 766 -23.25 31.32 -3.93
C LEU A 766 -24.23 30.18 -3.61
N SER A 767 -25.14 30.40 -2.66
CA SER A 767 -26.12 29.39 -2.26
C SER A 767 -27.04 28.98 -3.41
N ILE A 768 -27.55 29.95 -4.17
CA ILE A 768 -28.41 29.70 -5.32
C ILE A 768 -27.63 28.94 -6.41
N ALA A 769 -26.38 29.33 -6.67
CA ALA A 769 -25.55 28.66 -7.65
C ALA A 769 -25.22 27.22 -7.28
N TYR A 770 -24.92 26.98 -6.00
CA TYR A 770 -24.67 25.63 -5.50
C TYR A 770 -25.93 24.76 -5.53
N ILE A 771 -27.10 25.28 -5.14
CA ILE A 771 -28.38 24.53 -5.26
C ILE A 771 -28.64 24.14 -6.72
N SER A 772 -28.46 25.06 -7.68
CA SER A 772 -28.63 24.77 -9.11
C SER A 772 -27.69 23.64 -9.58
N LEU A 773 -26.44 23.66 -9.13
CA LEU A 773 -25.48 22.60 -9.42
C LEU A 773 -25.91 21.25 -8.81
N ILE A 774 -26.24 21.23 -7.52
CA ILE A 774 -26.67 20.01 -6.81
C ILE A 774 -27.94 19.42 -7.44
N ASN A 775 -28.91 20.25 -7.82
CA ASN A 775 -30.11 19.81 -8.54
C ASN A 775 -29.76 19.20 -9.90
N THR A 776 -28.80 19.78 -10.62
CA THR A 776 -28.31 19.21 -11.88
C THR A 776 -27.67 17.84 -11.65
N VAL A 777 -26.82 17.72 -10.64
CA VAL A 777 -26.20 16.44 -10.26
C VAL A 777 -27.27 15.42 -9.89
N ASN A 778 -28.28 15.82 -9.12
CA ASN A 778 -29.38 14.96 -8.73
C ASN A 778 -30.21 14.48 -9.92
N ASN A 779 -30.56 15.38 -10.85
CA ASN A 779 -31.27 15.05 -12.08
C ASN A 779 -30.48 14.02 -12.92
N ILE A 780 -29.16 14.17 -13.02
CA ILE A 780 -28.30 13.20 -13.71
C ILE A 780 -28.27 11.87 -12.95
N ALA A 781 -28.17 11.91 -11.61
CA ALA A 781 -28.15 10.71 -10.77
C ALA A 781 -29.46 9.91 -10.89
N GLU A 782 -30.62 10.56 -10.85
CA GLU A 782 -31.93 9.92 -11.03
C GLU A 782 -32.08 9.30 -12.42
N ARG A 783 -31.67 10.02 -13.47
CA ARG A 783 -31.73 9.54 -14.85
C ARG A 783 -30.81 8.34 -15.08
N ASP A 784 -29.59 8.40 -14.54
CA ASP A 784 -28.53 7.44 -14.81
C ASP A 784 -28.42 6.34 -13.73
N GLN A 785 -29.34 6.26 -12.77
CA GLN A 785 -29.28 5.34 -11.62
C GLN A 785 -29.09 3.86 -12.01
N PHE A 786 -29.53 3.46 -13.21
CA PHE A 786 -29.41 2.10 -13.74
C PHE A 786 -28.18 1.87 -14.63
N LEU A 787 -27.39 2.91 -14.92
CA LEU A 787 -26.21 2.80 -15.80
C LEU A 787 -24.95 2.34 -15.07
N GLY A 788 -24.95 2.35 -13.73
CA GLY A 788 -23.84 1.90 -12.89
C GLY A 788 -22.59 2.79 -12.96
N ARG A 789 -22.65 3.96 -13.63
CA ARG A 789 -21.56 4.94 -13.64
C ARG A 789 -21.63 5.80 -12.36
N PRO A 790 -20.64 5.74 -11.46
CA PRO A 790 -20.68 6.52 -10.24
C PRO A 790 -20.54 8.02 -10.53
N ILE A 791 -21.22 8.83 -9.72
CA ILE A 791 -21.09 10.28 -9.70
C ILE A 791 -20.36 10.67 -8.40
N ILE A 792 -19.36 11.53 -8.49
CA ILE A 792 -18.66 12.04 -7.31
C ILE A 792 -18.77 13.56 -7.35
N ASN A 793 -19.46 14.11 -6.36
CA ASN A 793 -19.56 15.54 -6.14
C ASN A 793 -18.58 15.93 -5.03
N VAL A 794 -17.50 16.59 -5.43
CA VAL A 794 -16.40 17.05 -4.60
C VAL A 794 -16.63 18.52 -4.27
N THR A 795 -16.68 18.84 -2.99
CA THR A 795 -16.73 20.21 -2.51
C THR A 795 -15.48 20.51 -1.70
N ASP A 796 -14.57 21.29 -2.31
CA ASP A 796 -13.42 21.85 -1.62
C ASP A 796 -13.80 23.17 -0.93
N GLU A 797 -13.20 23.42 0.24
CA GLU A 797 -13.66 24.44 1.19
C GLU A 797 -15.14 24.33 1.53
N GLY A 798 -15.55 23.09 1.84
CA GLY A 798 -16.92 22.76 2.21
C GLY A 798 -17.58 23.66 3.25
N HIS A 799 -16.76 24.24 4.13
CA HIS A 799 -17.21 25.18 5.15
C HIS A 799 -17.90 26.43 4.58
N ILE A 800 -17.53 26.89 3.37
CA ILE A 800 -18.17 28.02 2.68
C ILE A 800 -19.66 27.73 2.46
N ILE A 801 -19.97 26.48 2.17
CA ILE A 801 -21.32 26.01 1.81
C ILE A 801 -22.09 25.64 3.07
N THR A 802 -21.46 24.91 3.98
CA THR A 802 -22.15 24.41 5.17
C THR A 802 -22.47 25.50 6.19
N LYS A 803 -21.78 26.66 6.18
CA LYS A 803 -22.09 27.78 7.08
C LYS A 803 -23.50 28.34 6.89
N ASN A 804 -24.08 28.25 5.69
CA ASN A 804 -25.40 28.81 5.43
C ASN A 804 -26.50 27.91 6.04
N PRO A 805 -27.34 28.42 6.97
CA PRO A 805 -28.35 27.62 7.66
C PRO A 805 -29.42 27.01 6.75
N LEU A 806 -29.65 27.58 5.56
CA LEU A 806 -30.62 27.06 4.60
C LEU A 806 -30.01 26.01 3.67
N LEU A 807 -28.70 26.08 3.41
CA LEU A 807 -28.01 25.10 2.58
C LEU A 807 -27.70 23.81 3.33
N ALA A 808 -27.26 23.90 4.59
CA ALA A 808 -26.81 22.71 5.33
C ALA A 808 -27.90 21.61 5.42
N PRO A 809 -29.17 21.90 5.80
CA PRO A 809 -30.23 20.90 5.81
C PRO A 809 -30.51 20.30 4.42
N TYR A 810 -30.45 21.13 3.38
CA TYR A 810 -30.63 20.68 2.00
C TYR A 810 -29.52 19.70 1.56
N VAL A 811 -28.26 20.02 1.86
CA VAL A 811 -27.12 19.13 1.59
C VAL A 811 -27.22 17.83 2.39
N VAL A 812 -27.70 17.87 3.63
CA VAL A 812 -27.96 16.65 4.42
C VAL A 812 -29.00 15.77 3.72
N LYS A 813 -30.12 16.35 3.28
CA LYS A 813 -31.20 15.62 2.59
C LYS A 813 -30.72 15.01 1.27
N ILE A 814 -30.04 15.78 0.42
CA ILE A 814 -29.57 15.29 -0.88
C ILE A 814 -28.52 14.18 -0.73
N THR A 815 -27.62 14.31 0.26
CA THR A 815 -26.58 13.31 0.48
C THR A 815 -27.18 11.98 0.93
N LYS A 816 -28.25 11.99 1.75
CA LYS A 816 -29.00 10.78 2.13
C LYS A 816 -29.60 10.09 0.90
N MET A 817 -30.17 10.86 -0.03
CA MET A 817 -30.77 10.35 -1.26
C MET A 817 -29.72 9.77 -2.22
N TRP A 818 -28.61 10.47 -2.41
CA TRP A 818 -27.53 10.10 -3.33
C TRP A 818 -26.93 8.72 -3.07
N ARG A 819 -26.92 8.28 -1.81
CA ARG A 819 -26.56 6.92 -1.43
C ARG A 819 -27.34 5.86 -2.22
N LYS A 820 -28.62 6.09 -2.52
CA LYS A 820 -29.50 5.18 -3.28
C LYS A 820 -29.28 5.28 -4.79
N LEU A 821 -28.82 6.44 -5.29
CA LEU A 821 -28.67 6.73 -6.72
C LEU A 821 -27.26 6.46 -7.27
N GLY A 822 -26.31 6.03 -6.44
CA GLY A 822 -24.93 5.81 -6.86
C GLY A 822 -24.12 7.11 -7.03
N ALA A 823 -24.58 8.19 -6.40
CA ALA A 823 -23.86 9.46 -6.29
C ALA A 823 -23.20 9.58 -4.90
N TRP A 824 -22.01 10.16 -4.85
CA TRP A 824 -21.21 10.23 -3.64
C TRP A 824 -20.72 11.65 -3.39
N TYR A 825 -20.96 12.12 -2.17
CA TYR A 825 -20.54 13.43 -1.70
C TYR A 825 -19.19 13.36 -1.00
N TRP A 826 -18.21 14.09 -1.51
CA TRP A 826 -16.85 14.18 -1.01
C TRP A 826 -16.57 15.60 -0.52
N LEU A 827 -16.42 15.76 0.79
CA LEU A 827 -16.29 17.05 1.43
C LEU A 827 -14.86 17.27 1.91
N ALA A 828 -14.23 18.37 1.52
CA ALA A 828 -12.89 18.73 1.98
C ALA A 828 -12.89 20.09 2.69
N THR A 829 -12.32 20.17 3.90
CA THR A 829 -12.25 21.43 4.67
C THR A 829 -10.94 21.58 5.44
N GLN A 830 -10.52 22.82 5.65
CA GLN A 830 -9.32 23.15 6.45
C GLN A 830 -9.64 23.40 7.93
N ASN A 831 -10.87 23.85 8.22
CA ASN A 831 -11.30 24.18 9.57
C ASN A 831 -12.60 23.44 9.88
N ILE A 832 -12.61 22.70 10.99
CA ILE A 832 -13.76 21.93 11.42
C ILE A 832 -14.72 22.76 12.30
N ASP A 833 -14.22 23.80 13.00
CA ASP A 833 -15.07 24.69 13.80
C ASP A 833 -16.00 25.53 12.92
N ASP A 834 -15.67 25.68 11.64
CA ASP A 834 -16.49 26.36 10.66
C ASP A 834 -17.71 25.53 10.18
N LEU A 835 -17.82 24.25 10.60
CA LEU A 835 -18.98 23.41 10.33
C LEU A 835 -20.04 23.62 11.42
N PRO A 836 -21.25 24.12 11.09
CA PRO A 836 -22.29 24.32 12.09
C PRO A 836 -22.87 22.98 12.59
N LYS A 837 -23.56 23.01 13.73
CA LYS A 837 -24.28 21.84 14.27
C LYS A 837 -25.23 21.19 13.25
N ALA A 838 -25.85 21.99 12.38
CA ALA A 838 -26.71 21.48 11.32
C ALA A 838 -26.01 20.52 10.33
N ALA A 839 -24.68 20.54 10.24
CA ALA A 839 -23.89 19.64 9.41
C ALA A 839 -23.55 18.29 10.11
N GLU A 840 -23.76 18.18 11.43
CA GLU A 840 -23.44 16.99 12.21
C GLU A 840 -24.15 15.71 11.70
N PRO A 841 -25.45 15.72 11.34
CA PRO A 841 -26.10 14.54 10.76
C PRO A 841 -25.47 14.08 9.44
N MET A 842 -24.97 15.01 8.63
CA MET A 842 -24.27 14.67 7.39
C MET A 842 -22.92 14.02 7.70
N LEU A 843 -22.13 14.59 8.61
CA LEU A 843 -20.82 14.05 8.99
C LEU A 843 -20.94 12.65 9.62
N ASN A 844 -21.94 12.43 10.46
CA ASN A 844 -22.24 11.12 11.08
C ASN A 844 -22.57 10.04 10.04
N MET A 845 -23.12 10.43 8.89
CA MET A 845 -23.40 9.51 7.80
C MET A 845 -22.15 9.15 7.00
N ILE A 846 -21.14 10.03 6.94
CA ILE A 846 -19.93 9.80 6.16
C ILE A 846 -19.12 8.64 6.75
N GLU A 847 -18.91 7.59 5.96
CA GLU A 847 -18.12 6.45 6.39
C GLU A 847 -16.62 6.71 6.34
N TRP A 848 -16.13 7.30 5.25
CA TRP A 848 -14.70 7.43 4.99
C TRP A 848 -14.17 8.77 5.49
N TRP A 849 -13.35 8.74 6.53
CA TRP A 849 -12.68 9.93 7.05
C TRP A 849 -11.20 9.83 6.75
N ILE A 850 -10.69 10.78 5.97
CA ILE A 850 -9.25 10.94 5.72
C ILE A 850 -8.83 12.20 6.44
N CYS A 851 -8.03 12.05 7.49
CA CYS A 851 -7.60 13.17 8.31
C CYS A 851 -6.08 13.30 8.23
N LEU A 852 -5.58 14.37 7.60
CA LEU A 852 -4.16 14.65 7.45
C LEU A 852 -3.55 15.14 8.77
N SER A 853 -2.22 15.16 8.85
CA SER A 853 -1.46 15.65 10.01
C SER A 853 -2.06 16.94 10.59
N MET A 854 -2.46 16.90 11.86
CA MET A 854 -3.15 17.99 12.55
C MET A 854 -2.65 18.16 14.00
N PRO A 855 -2.78 19.36 14.58
CA PRO A 855 -2.41 19.60 15.97
C PRO A 855 -3.43 18.97 16.95
N PRO A 856 -3.06 18.81 18.25
CA PRO A 856 -3.91 18.10 19.20
C PRO A 856 -5.30 18.70 19.44
N ASP A 857 -5.44 20.01 19.32
CA ASP A 857 -6.71 20.70 19.45
C ASP A 857 -7.69 20.33 18.33
N GLU A 858 -7.21 20.14 17.09
CA GLU A 858 -8.04 19.70 15.97
C GLU A 858 -8.54 18.25 16.14
N VAL A 859 -7.74 17.36 16.74
CA VAL A 859 -8.17 15.98 17.05
C VAL A 859 -9.34 15.98 18.03
N GLU A 860 -9.30 16.84 19.06
CA GLU A 860 -10.41 16.96 20.02
C GLU A 860 -11.66 17.58 19.40
N LYS A 861 -11.52 18.45 18.40
CA LYS A 861 -12.66 18.99 17.66
C LYS A 861 -13.33 17.92 16.78
N ILE A 862 -12.55 17.03 16.15
CA ILE A 862 -13.11 15.88 15.41
C ILE A 862 -13.90 14.97 16.35
N ALA A 863 -13.44 14.80 17.59
CA ALA A 863 -14.13 14.00 18.60
C ALA A 863 -15.55 14.49 18.92
N ARG A 864 -15.92 15.73 18.53
CA ARG A 864 -17.29 16.24 18.64
C ARG A 864 -18.25 15.61 17.61
N PHE A 865 -17.73 15.25 16.43
CA PHE A 865 -18.53 14.74 15.31
C PHE A 865 -18.37 13.23 15.10
N ARG A 866 -17.30 12.63 15.64
CA ARG A 866 -17.06 11.19 15.55
C ARG A 866 -16.45 10.73 16.85
N GLU A 867 -17.05 9.71 17.47
CA GLU A 867 -16.47 9.12 18.69
C GLU A 867 -15.11 8.48 18.35
N LEU A 868 -14.07 8.93 19.06
CA LEU A 868 -12.70 8.47 18.86
C LEU A 868 -12.19 7.74 20.10
N SER A 869 -11.68 6.52 19.92
CA SER A 869 -10.98 5.79 20.98
C SER A 869 -9.63 6.44 21.31
N PRO A 870 -9.06 6.21 22.52
CA PRO A 870 -7.73 6.69 22.86
C PRO A 870 -6.65 6.25 21.85
N ALA A 871 -6.74 5.03 21.34
CA ALA A 871 -5.88 4.50 20.29
C ALA A 871 -5.97 5.30 18.98
N GLN A 872 -7.20 5.59 18.51
CA GLN A 872 -7.43 6.37 17.29
C GLN A 872 -6.89 7.80 17.44
N LYS A 873 -7.11 8.45 18.59
CA LYS A 873 -6.53 9.76 18.90
C LYS A 873 -5.00 9.71 18.86
N ALA A 874 -4.38 8.70 19.48
CA ALA A 874 -2.94 8.51 19.47
C ALA A 874 -2.38 8.29 18.05
N LEU A 875 -3.09 7.53 17.21
CA LEU A 875 -2.75 7.31 15.80
C LEU A 875 -2.79 8.64 15.01
N MET A 876 -3.86 9.43 15.14
CA MET A 876 -3.98 10.74 14.49
C MET A 876 -2.88 11.71 14.93
N LEU A 877 -2.60 11.76 16.23
CA LEU A 877 -1.52 12.57 16.80
C LEU A 877 -0.12 12.10 16.40
N SER A 878 0.03 10.89 15.84
CA SER A 878 1.30 10.37 15.37
C SER A 878 1.65 10.78 13.94
N ALA A 879 0.66 11.24 13.16
CA ALA A 879 0.87 11.68 11.79
C ALA A 879 1.80 12.92 11.74
N ARG A 880 2.72 12.94 10.80
CA ARG A 880 3.65 14.05 10.55
C ARG A 880 3.67 14.48 9.09
N LYS A 881 4.18 15.67 8.84
CA LYS A 881 4.46 16.20 7.50
C LYS A 881 5.91 16.66 7.44
N GLU A 882 6.58 16.37 6.33
CA GLU A 882 7.90 16.90 6.00
C GLU A 882 7.87 17.50 4.60
N ALA A 883 8.07 18.82 4.50
CA ALA A 883 7.94 19.56 3.25
C ALA A 883 8.88 19.02 2.17
N GLY A 884 8.36 18.87 0.95
CA GLY A 884 9.08 18.28 -0.19
C GLY A 884 9.20 16.75 -0.18
N LYS A 885 8.92 16.08 0.95
CA LYS A 885 9.07 14.63 1.10
C LYS A 885 7.74 13.90 1.17
N PHE A 886 6.94 14.14 2.21
CA PHE A 886 5.68 13.44 2.42
C PHE A 886 4.68 14.21 3.30
N SER A 887 3.41 13.82 3.23
CA SER A 887 2.39 14.17 4.23
C SER A 887 1.73 12.89 4.74
N GLU A 888 1.61 12.73 6.05
CA GLU A 888 0.88 11.62 6.65
C GLU A 888 -0.55 12.01 7.01
N GLY A 889 -1.42 11.00 7.06
CA GLY A 889 -2.75 11.10 7.58
C GLY A 889 -3.25 9.77 8.10
N VAL A 890 -4.47 9.77 8.60
CA VAL A 890 -5.16 8.58 9.08
C VAL A 890 -6.45 8.41 8.29
N ILE A 891 -6.73 7.17 7.89
CA ILE A 891 -8.01 6.75 7.33
C ILE A 891 -8.79 6.07 8.44
N LEU A 892 -10.00 6.56 8.70
CA LEU A 892 -10.95 5.99 9.65
C LEU A 892 -12.25 5.64 8.91
N SER A 893 -12.54 4.35 8.81
CA SER A 893 -13.82 3.79 8.33
C SER A 893 -14.29 2.70 9.30
N LYS A 894 -15.40 2.02 9.00
CA LYS A 894 -15.81 0.84 9.79
C LYS A 894 -14.98 -0.40 9.48
N SER A 895 -14.37 -0.46 8.29
CA SER A 895 -13.56 -1.58 7.83
C SER A 895 -12.06 -1.37 8.03
N MET A 896 -11.63 -0.14 8.30
CA MET A 896 -10.22 0.23 8.23
C MET A 896 -9.87 1.36 9.20
N GLU A 897 -8.75 1.17 9.90
CA GLU A 897 -8.07 2.18 10.70
C GLU A 897 -6.59 2.10 10.36
N VAL A 898 -6.09 3.05 9.57
CA VAL A 898 -4.71 2.98 9.08
C VAL A 898 -4.06 4.36 9.02
N LEU A 899 -2.78 4.41 9.39
CA LEU A 899 -1.93 5.56 9.09
C LEU A 899 -1.30 5.37 7.72
N PHE A 900 -1.40 6.40 6.88
CA PHE A 900 -0.81 6.40 5.55
C PHE A 900 0.14 7.59 5.39
N ARG A 901 1.02 7.45 4.41
CA ARG A 901 1.97 8.44 3.93
C ARG A 901 1.70 8.70 2.45
N ALA A 902 1.32 9.92 2.13
CA ALA A 902 1.17 10.39 0.77
C ALA A 902 2.53 10.78 0.19
N VAL A 903 3.00 9.98 -0.77
CA VAL A 903 4.18 10.26 -1.61
C VAL A 903 3.73 10.27 -3.08
N PRO A 904 2.99 11.30 -3.51
CA PRO A 904 2.43 11.35 -4.85
C PRO A 904 3.52 11.55 -5.93
N PRO A 905 3.27 11.07 -7.16
CA PRO A 905 4.06 11.41 -8.33
C PRO A 905 4.23 12.93 -8.49
N SER A 906 5.39 13.34 -9.01
CA SER A 906 5.76 14.75 -9.16
C SER A 906 4.77 15.54 -10.03
N LEU A 907 4.17 14.89 -11.04
CA LEU A 907 3.13 15.49 -11.87
C LEU A 907 1.90 15.91 -11.06
N TYR A 908 1.39 15.03 -10.20
CA TYR A 908 0.17 15.33 -9.44
C TYR A 908 0.40 16.43 -8.41
N LEU A 909 1.62 16.55 -7.89
CA LEU A 909 2.01 17.70 -7.08
C LEU A 909 1.97 18.98 -7.92
N ALA A 910 2.63 19.00 -9.07
CA ALA A 910 2.68 20.17 -9.96
C ALA A 910 1.28 20.63 -10.43
N LEU A 911 0.37 19.70 -10.68
CA LEU A 911 -1.03 20.01 -11.03
C LEU A 911 -1.83 20.62 -9.87
N ALA A 912 -1.44 20.35 -8.62
CA ALA A 912 -2.14 20.82 -7.43
C ALA A 912 -1.55 22.10 -6.82
N GLN A 913 -0.45 22.63 -7.39
CA GLN A 913 0.27 23.79 -6.87
C GLN A 913 -0.51 25.11 -7.08
N THR A 914 -0.88 25.77 -5.99
CA THR A 914 -1.72 26.98 -6.01
C THR A 914 -1.11 28.20 -5.33
N GLU A 915 0.04 28.05 -4.66
CA GLU A 915 0.66 29.14 -3.91
C GLU A 915 1.17 30.27 -4.84
N PRO A 916 1.24 31.52 -4.37
CA PRO A 916 1.68 32.66 -5.19
C PRO A 916 3.05 32.46 -5.84
N GLU A 917 4.02 31.92 -5.11
CA GLU A 917 5.35 31.62 -5.64
C GLU A 917 5.35 30.51 -6.70
N GLU A 918 4.48 29.51 -6.56
CA GLU A 918 4.35 28.41 -7.51
C GLU A 918 3.72 28.89 -8.83
N LYS A 919 2.70 29.76 -8.73
CA LYS A 919 2.10 30.46 -9.87
C LYS A 919 3.12 31.35 -10.58
N ALA A 920 3.95 32.06 -9.82
CA ALA A 920 5.02 32.89 -10.38
C ALA A 920 6.07 32.05 -11.12
N GLU A 921 6.48 30.90 -10.55
CA GLU A 921 7.40 29.97 -11.21
C GLU A 921 6.84 29.46 -12.53
N ARG A 922 5.59 28.97 -12.54
CA ARG A 922 4.94 28.51 -13.78
C ARG A 922 4.86 29.62 -14.81
N TYR A 923 4.50 30.83 -14.40
CA TYR A 923 4.43 31.98 -15.31
C TYR A 923 5.79 32.35 -15.92
N GLN A 924 6.88 32.24 -15.16
CA GLN A 924 8.23 32.42 -15.69
C GLN A 924 8.56 31.36 -16.75
N LEU A 925 8.22 30.09 -16.52
CA LEU A 925 8.40 29.00 -17.49
C LEU A 925 7.58 29.23 -18.76
N MET A 926 6.32 29.67 -18.62
CA MET A 926 5.48 30.04 -19.77
C MET A 926 6.14 31.13 -20.62
N ARG A 927 6.70 32.18 -20.00
CA ARG A 927 7.41 33.25 -20.70
C ARG A 927 8.73 32.78 -21.33
N GLN A 928 9.48 31.94 -20.64
CA GLN A 928 10.79 31.45 -21.09
C GLN A 928 10.68 30.53 -22.30
N TYR A 929 9.70 29.62 -22.30
CA TYR A 929 9.56 28.58 -23.33
C TYR A 929 8.43 28.84 -24.34
N GLY A 930 7.58 29.86 -24.11
CA GLY A 930 6.43 30.15 -24.98
C GLY A 930 5.35 29.06 -24.93
N ILE A 931 5.17 28.44 -23.77
CA ILE A 931 4.28 27.28 -23.56
C ILE A 931 3.04 27.64 -22.73
N GLY A 932 2.01 26.79 -22.78
CA GLY A 932 0.79 26.93 -21.97
C GLY A 932 1.02 26.63 -20.48
N GLU A 933 0.02 26.92 -19.64
CA GLU A 933 0.12 26.71 -18.19
C GLU A 933 0.29 25.22 -17.82
N LEU A 934 -0.43 24.32 -18.49
CA LEU A 934 -0.30 22.87 -18.30
C LEU A 934 1.11 22.37 -18.65
N ASP A 935 1.68 22.81 -19.78
CA ASP A 935 3.04 22.45 -20.17
C ASP A 935 4.08 23.01 -19.21
N ALA A 936 3.84 24.20 -18.65
CA ALA A 936 4.68 24.75 -17.59
C ALA A 936 4.61 23.89 -16.32
N ALA A 937 3.44 23.33 -15.97
CA ALA A 937 3.31 22.36 -14.88
C ALA A 937 4.09 21.07 -15.16
N PHE A 938 4.13 20.58 -16.41
CA PHE A 938 5.01 19.45 -16.77
C PHE A 938 6.49 19.77 -16.55
N LYS A 939 6.92 20.99 -16.89
CA LYS A 939 8.29 21.45 -16.62
C LYS A 939 8.60 21.56 -15.12
N VAL A 940 7.62 21.95 -14.30
CA VAL A 940 7.78 21.92 -12.83
C VAL A 940 7.89 20.47 -12.33
N ALA A 941 7.07 19.55 -12.84
CA ALA A 941 7.17 18.13 -12.51
C ALA A 941 8.56 17.56 -12.84
N GLU A 942 9.13 17.91 -14.00
CA GLU A 942 10.51 17.55 -14.38
C GLU A 942 11.54 18.09 -13.37
N LYS A 943 11.39 19.33 -12.89
CA LYS A 943 12.27 19.90 -11.86
C LYS A 943 12.14 19.16 -10.53
N ILE A 944 10.92 18.79 -10.12
CA ILE A 944 10.68 18.02 -8.89
C ILE A 944 11.32 16.63 -9.00
N ASP A 945 11.19 15.96 -10.15
CA ASP A 945 11.86 14.68 -10.41
C ASP A 945 13.38 14.79 -10.30
N GLN A 946 13.98 15.83 -10.91
CA GLN A 946 15.42 16.09 -10.80
C GLN A 946 15.85 16.31 -9.35
N ALA A 947 15.09 17.10 -8.58
CA ALA A 947 15.35 17.32 -7.16
C ALA A 947 15.22 16.01 -6.33
N ARG A 948 14.36 15.09 -6.76
CA ARG A 948 14.19 13.75 -6.19
C ARG A 948 15.19 12.72 -6.73
N GLY A 949 16.02 13.08 -7.69
CA GLY A 949 16.92 12.16 -8.39
C GLY A 949 16.17 11.05 -9.15
N ILE A 950 15.07 11.40 -9.81
CA ILE A 950 14.25 10.55 -10.67
C ILE A 950 14.46 10.99 -12.13
N ALA A 951 14.55 10.03 -13.05
CA ALA A 951 14.56 10.30 -14.48
C ALA A 951 13.13 10.55 -14.97
N SER A 952 12.82 11.76 -15.45
CA SER A 952 11.46 12.10 -15.88
C SER A 952 11.01 11.25 -17.08
N PRO A 953 9.82 10.62 -17.02
CA PRO A 953 9.34 9.79 -18.10
C PRO A 953 8.80 10.65 -19.26
N PRO A 954 8.92 10.18 -20.52
CA PRO A 954 8.24 10.82 -21.64
C PRO A 954 6.71 10.75 -21.45
N LEU A 955 6.04 11.90 -21.57
CA LEU A 955 4.61 11.99 -21.29
C LEU A 955 3.73 11.39 -22.41
N PHE A 956 4.24 11.28 -23.65
CA PHE A 956 3.53 10.74 -24.84
C PHE A 956 2.05 11.14 -24.89
N LEU A 957 1.77 12.44 -24.82
CA LEU A 957 0.40 12.96 -24.81
C LEU A 957 -0.13 13.11 -26.25
N PRO A 958 -1.43 12.87 -26.48
CA PRO A 958 -2.09 13.22 -27.73
C PRO A 958 -1.85 14.70 -28.07
N LYS A 959 -1.70 15.02 -29.36
CA LYS A 959 -1.38 16.37 -29.82
C LYS A 959 -2.52 17.37 -29.70
#